data_AF-A0A2W2D953-F1
#
_entry.id   AF-A0A2W2D953-F1
#
_cell.length_a   1.000
_cell.length_b   1.000
_cell.length_c   1.000
_cell.angle_alpha   90.00
_cell.angle_beta   90.00
_cell.angle_gamma   90.00
#
_symmetry.space_group_name_H-M   'P 1'
#
loop_
_entity.id
_entity.type
_entity.pdbx_description
1 polymer ?
#
loop_
_entity_poly.entity_id
_entity_poly.type
_entity_poly.pdbx_seq_one_letter_code
_entity_poly.pdbx_strand_id
1 'polypeptide(L)'
;MTTHPDPVRETPEAFPAAPAQARHAATQQPSDWADGVDTVPRAGGTPEELQPYAELGLRDDEYDRIRHILGRRPTQSELAMYSIMWSEHCSYKSSKVHLRQFGEKAPPSDRLLAGIGENAGVVQVSDELAVTFKVESHNHPSFVEPYQGAATGVGGIVRDILAMGARPVAVMDPLRFGAADHPDTARVLPGVVAGVGGYGNCLGLPNIGGEVVFDPCYQGNPLVNALCLGVLPVSRLQNKAAVGPGNVVVLMGAKTGRDGIGGVSVLASATFTEGSEQRRPSVQVGDPFIEKLLIEACLELYDAQLVAGIQDLGGAGLTCALTETAAAAGTGMRVWLERVPLREPSMEPHEILASESQERMLLVVEPAKLETVLKTCEKWGVLATAIGEVTAPEPDGQPGRLLITWRDHLVVDVPPGSLVDDGPVYARPMREPADLILLQADRAETLPRPADPDALRATVLRMIASPNLCDKTWVTEQYDRYVLGNTVLAQPEDSGVIRIDERTGLGVALSVDGNGRYARLDPYHGAKLALAEAYRNVAVTGATPIAVTDCLNFGSPEDPGVMWQFAEAVRGLADGCAELGIPVTGGNVSFYNQTGAAAIHPTPVVGVLGVLENVADRVATGFVARPNNDHDQLFLLGETHVELSGSEWAWVTHEHLGGVPPQVDLAREKQLAGLLADAARVGHLSSTHDLSDGGLAQSLVESCLRYGVGARIAVPERFEGGSMPFVFLFSESAGRVLASVPRGHEKAFTALCAEHGVPWELIGVTDPAGGALEVHGQFRIGLDELREAHTGTLPSLFGGVQPFEVTAPDAVEAPAGEPVDVAEATTAAGEPAGSAAEEVAPAVATGSVEVLPADDAPGEASTEQAAEAATPEADAVDRPAERATPPVRPTRAGDAPAGQADPAEEQSGADAPQPGATEQPPASDER
;
A
#
# COMPACT_ATOMS: atom_id res chain seq x y z
N MET A 1 -47.36 -47.91 53.87
CA MET A 1 -47.51 -47.93 52.40
C MET A 1 -46.80 -46.68 51.91
N THR A 2 -45.57 -46.73 51.39
CA THR A 2 -45.14 -47.25 50.06
C THR A 2 -45.76 -46.46 48.90
N THR A 3 -45.03 -45.80 47.97
CA THR A 3 -43.57 -45.76 47.72
C THR A 3 -43.19 -44.53 46.84
N HIS A 4 -41.91 -44.14 46.80
CA HIS A 4 -41.27 -43.22 45.82
C HIS A 4 -41.17 -43.86 44.40
N PRO A 5 -40.66 -43.21 43.31
CA PRO A 5 -39.92 -41.93 43.20
C PRO A 5 -40.34 -40.95 42.05
N ASP A 6 -39.60 -39.83 41.91
CA ASP A 6 -39.49 -38.96 40.72
C ASP A 6 -38.74 -39.63 39.54
N PRO A 7 -38.72 -39.00 38.34
CA PRO A 7 -37.44 -38.45 37.88
C PRO A 7 -37.50 -37.10 37.12
N VAL A 8 -36.43 -36.32 37.22
CA VAL A 8 -36.08 -35.18 36.34
C VAL A 8 -35.22 -35.70 35.16
N ARG A 9 -35.20 -35.00 34.02
CA ARG A 9 -34.45 -35.38 32.81
C ARG A 9 -33.04 -34.81 32.74
N GLU A 10 -32.18 -35.52 32.02
CA GLU A 10 -30.73 -35.33 31.94
C GLU A 10 -30.30 -34.40 30.80
N THR A 11 -29.16 -33.73 30.99
CA THR A 11 -28.28 -33.20 29.92
C THR A 11 -27.00 -34.04 29.88
N PRO A 12 -26.41 -34.36 28.71
CA PRO A 12 -25.23 -35.25 28.65
C PRO A 12 -23.93 -34.49 28.96
N GLU A 13 -23.15 -34.97 29.93
CA GLU A 13 -21.75 -34.58 30.14
C GLU A 13 -20.81 -35.55 29.39
N ALA A 14 -19.69 -35.03 28.88
CA ALA A 14 -18.51 -35.83 28.55
C ALA A 14 -17.25 -34.96 28.47
N PHE A 15 -16.36 -35.04 29.47
CA PHE A 15 -14.88 -35.07 29.34
C PHE A 15 -14.24 -35.32 30.73
N PRO A 16 -13.09 -36.02 30.84
CA PRO A 16 -12.56 -36.50 32.13
C PRO A 16 -11.58 -35.54 32.82
N ALA A 17 -11.61 -35.49 34.15
CA ALA A 17 -10.65 -34.76 34.97
C ALA A 17 -9.63 -35.69 35.67
N ALA A 18 -8.42 -35.17 35.93
CA ALA A 18 -7.33 -35.87 36.62
C ALA A 18 -6.62 -34.96 37.65
N PRO A 19 -5.94 -35.50 38.69
CA PRO A 19 -5.78 -34.80 39.97
C PRO A 19 -4.45 -34.05 40.19
N ALA A 20 -4.45 -33.13 41.16
CA ALA A 20 -3.32 -32.27 41.52
C ALA A 20 -2.39 -32.86 42.62
N GLN A 21 -1.14 -32.39 42.65
CA GLN A 21 -0.25 -32.42 43.83
C GLN A 21 0.72 -31.23 43.82
N ALA A 22 1.17 -30.79 45.00
CA ALA A 22 1.82 -29.49 45.21
C ALA A 22 3.34 -29.54 45.41
N ARG A 23 4.03 -28.41 45.18
CA ARG A 23 5.43 -28.14 45.61
C ARG A 23 5.58 -26.72 46.16
N HIS A 24 6.69 -26.45 46.85
CA HIS A 24 6.89 -25.25 47.67
C HIS A 24 7.47 -24.04 46.91
N ALA A 25 7.33 -22.86 47.53
CA ALA A 25 7.72 -21.57 46.99
C ALA A 25 9.20 -21.21 47.19
N ALA A 26 9.68 -20.27 46.36
CA ALA A 26 10.79 -19.37 46.62
C ALA A 26 10.34 -17.94 46.28
N THR A 27 10.86 -16.93 46.97
CA THR A 27 10.25 -15.58 47.06
C THR A 27 11.13 -14.48 46.47
N GLN A 28 10.55 -13.64 45.60
CA GLN A 28 10.86 -12.20 45.52
C GLN A 28 9.70 -11.43 44.84
N GLN A 29 9.28 -10.33 45.47
CA GLN A 29 8.29 -9.33 45.02
C GLN A 29 9.08 -8.03 44.64
N PRO A 30 8.52 -7.01 43.95
CA PRO A 30 7.13 -6.51 43.96
C PRO A 30 6.39 -6.64 42.61
N SER A 31 5.09 -6.33 42.46
CA SER A 31 4.16 -5.56 43.32
C SER A 31 2.78 -6.24 43.48
N ASP A 32 1.84 -5.61 44.21
CA ASP A 32 0.61 -6.25 44.74
C ASP A 32 -0.58 -6.28 43.75
N TRP A 33 -0.60 -7.28 42.88
CA TRP A 33 -1.79 -7.74 42.14
C TRP A 33 -2.38 -9.04 42.74
N ALA A 34 -2.21 -9.25 44.04
CA ALA A 34 -2.28 -10.58 44.67
C ALA A 34 -3.69 -11.17 44.89
N ASP A 35 -4.78 -10.42 44.66
CA ASP A 35 -6.16 -10.80 45.01
C ASP A 35 -7.02 -11.28 43.81
N GLY A 36 -6.41 -12.05 42.90
CA GLY A 36 -7.11 -12.82 41.87
C GLY A 36 -7.65 -12.04 40.67
N VAL A 37 -8.34 -12.74 39.77
CA VAL A 37 -8.87 -12.18 38.52
C VAL A 37 -9.86 -11.06 38.80
N ASP A 38 -9.67 -9.91 38.14
CA ASP A 38 -10.62 -8.81 38.21
C ASP A 38 -11.86 -9.10 37.34
N THR A 39 -13.05 -8.95 37.93
CA THR A 39 -14.31 -9.45 37.37
C THR A 39 -15.41 -8.39 37.45
N VAL A 40 -16.39 -8.49 36.57
CA VAL A 40 -17.52 -7.55 36.49
C VAL A 40 -18.25 -7.38 37.85
N PRO A 41 -18.50 -8.45 38.65
CA PRO A 41 -19.05 -8.30 40.00
C PRO A 41 -18.08 -7.65 41.01
N ARG A 42 -16.76 -7.87 40.91
CA ARG A 42 -15.76 -7.17 41.76
C ARG A 42 -15.75 -5.68 41.45
N ALA A 43 -15.72 -5.32 40.17
CA ALA A 43 -15.69 -3.94 39.71
C ALA A 43 -16.92 -3.13 40.15
N GLY A 44 -18.10 -3.76 40.23
CA GLY A 44 -19.29 -3.15 40.84
C GLY A 44 -19.22 -2.97 42.36
N GLY A 45 -18.39 -3.75 43.06
CA GLY A 45 -18.18 -3.67 44.51
C GLY A 45 -17.01 -2.79 44.96
N THR A 46 -16.14 -2.36 44.04
CA THR A 46 -14.87 -1.65 44.32
C THR A 46 -14.72 -0.36 43.50
N PRO A 47 -15.69 0.58 43.54
CA PRO A 47 -15.72 1.76 42.65
C PRO A 47 -14.57 2.77 42.85
N GLU A 48 -13.88 2.70 44.00
CA GLU A 48 -12.75 3.56 44.39
C GLU A 48 -11.38 2.85 44.25
N GLU A 49 -11.34 1.64 43.67
CA GLU A 49 -10.08 0.91 43.39
C GLU A 49 -9.34 1.61 42.23
N LEU A 50 -8.10 2.04 42.49
CA LEU A 50 -7.28 2.79 41.53
C LEU A 50 -6.86 1.89 40.35
N GLN A 51 -6.86 2.43 39.14
CA GLN A 51 -6.51 1.71 37.92
C GLN A 51 -5.49 2.51 37.08
N PRO A 52 -4.53 1.86 36.39
CA PRO A 52 -3.42 2.51 35.70
C PRO A 52 -3.81 3.04 34.29
N TYR A 53 -4.97 3.68 34.15
CA TYR A 53 -5.50 4.11 32.84
C TYR A 53 -4.56 5.07 32.08
N ALA A 54 -3.88 5.96 32.79
CA ALA A 54 -2.90 6.89 32.21
C ALA A 54 -1.62 6.20 31.72
N GLU A 55 -1.21 5.10 32.35
CA GLU A 55 -0.08 4.27 31.89
C GLU A 55 -0.46 3.47 30.62
N LEU A 56 -1.77 3.23 30.43
CA LEU A 56 -2.38 2.62 29.25
C LEU A 56 -2.80 3.67 28.19
N GLY A 57 -2.32 4.91 28.28
CA GLY A 57 -2.51 5.95 27.26
C GLY A 57 -3.90 6.62 27.24
N LEU A 58 -4.78 6.31 28.20
CA LEU A 58 -6.09 6.98 28.35
C LEU A 58 -5.97 8.27 29.16
N ARG A 59 -6.74 9.28 28.79
CA ARG A 59 -6.90 10.54 29.56
C ARG A 59 -7.95 10.41 30.65
N ASP A 60 -7.93 11.34 31.62
CA ASP A 60 -8.90 11.44 32.71
C ASP A 60 -10.35 11.49 32.21
N ASP A 61 -10.62 12.26 31.15
CA ASP A 61 -11.95 12.42 30.55
C ASP A 61 -12.38 11.21 29.71
N GLU A 62 -11.43 10.55 29.04
CA GLU A 62 -11.65 9.25 28.39
C GLU A 62 -12.02 8.18 29.45
N TYR A 63 -11.28 8.10 30.57
CA TYR A 63 -11.54 7.16 31.66
C TYR A 63 -12.87 7.42 32.39
N ASP A 64 -13.20 8.66 32.75
CA ASP A 64 -14.50 8.96 33.36
C ASP A 64 -15.68 8.70 32.38
N ARG A 65 -15.48 8.88 31.07
CA ARG A 65 -16.49 8.47 30.07
C ARG A 65 -16.66 6.94 30.02
N ILE A 66 -15.59 6.16 30.11
CA ILE A 66 -15.66 4.69 30.21
C ILE A 66 -16.43 4.28 31.47
N ARG A 67 -16.16 4.92 32.62
CA ARG A 67 -16.91 4.66 33.88
C ARG A 67 -18.39 5.00 33.74
N HIS A 68 -18.73 6.06 33.01
CA HIS A 68 -20.12 6.45 32.73
C HIS A 68 -20.83 5.41 31.85
N ILE A 69 -20.19 4.97 30.76
CA ILE A 69 -20.73 3.95 29.84
C ILE A 69 -21.00 2.62 30.56
N LEU A 70 -20.11 2.20 31.46
CA LEU A 70 -20.25 0.93 32.20
C LEU A 70 -21.12 1.04 33.47
N GLY A 71 -21.35 2.25 33.99
CA GLY A 71 -22.03 2.48 35.27
C GLY A 71 -21.24 2.04 36.52
N ARG A 72 -19.95 1.74 36.36
CA ARG A 72 -19.00 1.24 37.37
C ARG A 72 -17.56 1.50 36.88
N ARG A 73 -16.54 1.16 37.67
CA ARG A 73 -15.18 1.06 37.10
C ARG A 73 -15.11 -0.08 36.06
N PRO A 74 -14.30 0.04 35.00
CA PRO A 74 -13.99 -1.10 34.12
C PRO A 74 -13.24 -2.19 34.90
N THR A 75 -13.32 -3.44 34.45
CA THR A 75 -12.35 -4.47 34.85
C THR A 75 -10.98 -4.19 34.25
N GLN A 76 -9.92 -4.87 34.72
CA GLN A 76 -8.61 -4.86 34.06
C GLN A 76 -8.69 -5.23 32.56
N SER A 77 -9.53 -6.20 32.20
CA SER A 77 -9.71 -6.62 30.79
C SER A 77 -10.44 -5.55 29.98
N GLU A 78 -11.53 -4.99 30.51
CA GLU A 78 -12.26 -3.91 29.85
C GLU A 78 -11.41 -2.66 29.68
N LEU A 79 -10.63 -2.28 30.70
CA LEU A 79 -9.76 -1.12 30.63
C LEU A 79 -8.67 -1.27 29.56
N ALA A 80 -8.10 -2.47 29.42
CA ALA A 80 -7.20 -2.79 28.31
C ALA A 80 -7.92 -2.69 26.96
N MET A 81 -9.13 -3.25 26.83
CA MET A 81 -9.90 -3.17 25.58
C MET A 81 -10.21 -1.72 25.19
N TYR A 82 -10.64 -0.88 26.12
CA TYR A 82 -10.88 0.55 25.87
C TYR A 82 -9.59 1.31 25.56
N SER A 83 -8.49 1.07 26.28
CA SER A 83 -7.18 1.67 26.00
C SER A 83 -6.75 1.45 24.54
N ILE A 84 -6.93 0.23 24.04
CA ILE A 84 -6.47 -0.13 22.69
C ILE A 84 -7.46 0.35 21.63
N MET A 85 -8.77 0.13 21.79
CA MET A 85 -9.76 0.57 20.80
C MET A 85 -9.90 2.10 20.73
N TRP A 86 -9.69 2.83 21.84
CA TRP A 86 -9.64 4.29 21.86
C TRP A 86 -8.22 4.87 21.70
N SER A 87 -7.24 4.07 21.28
CA SER A 87 -5.92 4.54 20.82
C SER A 87 -6.04 5.39 19.56
N GLU A 88 -5.02 6.18 19.19
CA GLU A 88 -5.08 6.95 17.94
C GLU A 88 -5.13 6.02 16.72
N HIS A 89 -4.35 4.93 16.74
CA HIS A 89 -4.23 3.96 15.66
C HIS A 89 -5.54 3.17 15.40
N CYS A 90 -6.30 2.77 16.42
CA CYS A 90 -7.61 2.11 16.20
C CYS A 90 -8.77 3.10 16.00
N SER A 91 -8.85 4.16 16.81
CA SER A 91 -10.03 5.04 16.79
C SER A 91 -9.97 6.14 15.74
N TYR A 92 -8.78 6.44 15.18
CA TYR A 92 -8.53 7.57 14.29
C TYR A 92 -8.98 8.90 14.93
N LYS A 93 -8.89 9.04 16.27
CA LYS A 93 -9.57 10.10 17.05
C LYS A 93 -9.21 11.53 16.64
N SER A 94 -8.04 11.77 16.06
CA SER A 94 -7.60 13.08 15.55
C SER A 94 -7.80 13.25 14.04
N SER A 95 -7.79 12.16 13.25
CA SER A 95 -7.93 12.19 11.79
C SER A 95 -9.37 12.05 11.28
N LYS A 96 -10.23 11.32 12.00
CA LYS A 96 -11.63 10.95 11.64
C LYS A 96 -12.56 12.14 11.35
N VAL A 97 -12.22 13.37 11.78
CA VAL A 97 -12.97 14.58 11.38
C VAL A 97 -12.60 15.10 9.98
N HIS A 98 -11.37 14.87 9.53
CA HIS A 98 -10.87 15.32 8.23
C HIS A 98 -11.11 14.28 7.13
N LEU A 99 -10.92 13.00 7.44
CA LEU A 99 -11.07 11.87 6.51
C LEU A 99 -12.49 11.75 5.92
N ARG A 100 -13.51 12.33 6.59
CA ARG A 100 -14.89 12.44 6.08
C ARG A 100 -14.95 13.08 4.70
N GLN A 101 -14.02 13.96 4.36
CA GLN A 101 -13.93 14.56 3.04
C GLN A 101 -13.84 13.54 1.90
N PHE A 102 -13.22 12.37 2.12
CA PHE A 102 -13.17 11.31 1.09
C PHE A 102 -14.55 10.72 0.78
N GLY A 103 -15.47 10.67 1.76
CA GLY A 103 -16.86 10.29 1.55
C GLY A 103 -17.75 11.44 1.11
N GLU A 104 -17.58 12.64 1.70
CA GLU A 104 -18.37 13.84 1.39
C GLU A 104 -18.10 14.39 -0.03
N LYS A 105 -16.89 14.19 -0.55
CA LYS A 105 -16.45 14.59 -1.91
C LYS A 105 -16.32 13.40 -2.87
N ALA A 106 -16.76 12.20 -2.47
CA ALA A 106 -16.61 10.98 -3.27
C ALA A 106 -17.18 11.18 -4.69
N PRO A 107 -16.38 11.02 -5.75
CA PRO A 107 -16.90 11.06 -7.11
C PRO A 107 -17.82 9.84 -7.34
N PRO A 108 -18.94 9.99 -8.08
CA PRO A 108 -19.82 8.87 -8.39
C PRO A 108 -19.07 7.75 -9.12
N SER A 109 -19.12 6.53 -8.58
CA SER A 109 -18.45 5.36 -9.14
C SER A 109 -19.38 4.15 -9.13
N ASP A 110 -19.76 3.70 -10.32
CA ASP A 110 -20.52 2.45 -10.53
C ASP A 110 -19.66 1.19 -10.27
N ARG A 111 -18.36 1.35 -9.97
CA ARG A 111 -17.42 0.25 -9.73
C ARG A 111 -17.19 -0.07 -8.24
N LEU A 112 -17.56 0.80 -7.30
CA LEU A 112 -17.23 0.61 -5.89
C LEU A 112 -18.22 -0.37 -5.23
N LEU A 113 -17.77 -1.59 -4.93
CA LEU A 113 -18.59 -2.64 -4.30
C LEU A 113 -18.53 -2.58 -2.76
N ALA A 114 -17.37 -2.20 -2.22
CA ALA A 114 -17.15 -1.90 -0.81
C ALA A 114 -16.11 -0.77 -0.70
N GLY A 115 -16.20 0.03 0.36
CA GLY A 115 -15.32 1.18 0.57
C GLY A 115 -15.10 1.48 2.06
N ILE A 116 -14.78 2.73 2.36
CA ILE A 116 -14.47 3.25 3.71
C ILE A 116 -15.46 2.73 4.76
N GLY A 117 -14.96 1.85 5.65
CA GLY A 117 -15.73 1.18 6.71
C GLY A 117 -15.52 -0.34 6.73
N GLU A 118 -15.33 -0.94 5.56
CA GLU A 118 -14.84 -2.33 5.42
C GLU A 118 -13.30 -2.37 5.51
N ASN A 119 -12.71 -3.56 5.68
CA ASN A 119 -11.28 -3.69 6.00
C ASN A 119 -10.39 -3.24 4.83
N ALA A 120 -10.79 -3.51 3.58
CA ALA A 120 -10.18 -2.99 2.37
C ALA A 120 -11.24 -2.64 1.30
N GLY A 121 -10.93 -1.66 0.46
CA GLY A 121 -11.84 -1.18 -0.59
C GLY A 121 -11.90 -2.12 -1.80
N VAL A 122 -13.11 -2.42 -2.29
CA VAL A 122 -13.34 -3.40 -3.36
C VAL A 122 -13.92 -2.72 -4.60
N VAL A 123 -13.22 -2.88 -5.73
CA VAL A 123 -13.50 -2.23 -7.01
C VAL A 123 -13.78 -3.26 -8.09
N GLN A 124 -14.94 -3.15 -8.75
CA GLN A 124 -15.31 -3.99 -9.87
C GLN A 124 -14.49 -3.63 -11.14
N VAL A 125 -13.91 -4.66 -11.76
CA VAL A 125 -13.07 -4.52 -12.95
C VAL A 125 -13.68 -5.20 -14.18
N SER A 126 -14.58 -6.17 -14.00
CA SER A 126 -15.46 -6.72 -15.03
C SER A 126 -16.78 -7.24 -14.44
N ASP A 127 -17.72 -7.69 -15.28
CA ASP A 127 -18.98 -8.31 -14.82
C ASP A 127 -18.76 -9.53 -13.90
N GLU A 128 -17.64 -10.24 -14.05
CA GLU A 128 -17.32 -11.47 -13.29
C GLU A 128 -16.30 -11.22 -12.15
N LEU A 129 -15.42 -10.22 -12.27
CA LEU A 129 -14.28 -9.99 -11.38
C LEU A 129 -14.27 -8.61 -10.71
N ALA A 130 -13.83 -8.61 -9.45
CA ALA A 130 -13.44 -7.45 -8.68
C ALA A 130 -11.99 -7.58 -8.18
N VAL A 131 -11.44 -6.45 -7.76
CA VAL A 131 -10.10 -6.31 -7.19
C VAL A 131 -10.23 -5.55 -5.87
N THR A 132 -9.41 -5.90 -4.90
CA THR A 132 -9.23 -5.18 -3.64
C THR A 132 -7.77 -4.79 -3.48
N PHE A 133 -7.53 -3.61 -2.94
CA PHE A 133 -6.19 -3.08 -2.67
C PHE A 133 -6.26 -2.10 -1.51
N LYS A 134 -5.22 -2.11 -0.68
CA LYS A 134 -5.06 -1.26 0.50
C LYS A 134 -3.57 -1.12 0.79
N VAL A 135 -3.18 0.04 1.30
CA VAL A 135 -1.83 0.29 1.86
C VAL A 135 -1.92 0.55 3.37
N GLU A 136 -0.99 -0.02 4.13
CA GLU A 136 -0.80 0.21 5.57
C GLU A 136 0.64 0.64 5.89
N SER A 137 0.92 0.90 7.17
CA SER A 137 2.23 1.33 7.70
C SER A 137 2.64 0.49 8.91
N HIS A 138 3.91 0.09 9.00
CA HIS A 138 4.47 -0.59 10.17
C HIS A 138 5.76 0.09 10.68
N ASN A 139 5.72 1.43 10.72
CA ASN A 139 6.85 2.32 10.96
C ASN A 139 7.55 2.09 12.31
N HIS A 140 6.83 2.30 13.43
CA HIS A 140 7.42 2.22 14.78
C HIS A 140 8.00 0.83 15.09
N PRO A 141 7.35 -0.31 14.77
CA PRO A 141 7.97 -1.63 14.86
C PRO A 141 9.24 -1.76 14.02
N SER A 142 9.22 -1.34 12.75
CA SER A 142 10.34 -1.43 11.80
C SER A 142 11.55 -0.56 12.17
N PHE A 143 11.39 0.46 13.02
CA PHE A 143 12.53 1.18 13.59
C PHE A 143 13.24 0.39 14.70
N VAL A 144 12.47 -0.35 15.51
CA VAL A 144 12.94 -1.06 16.72
C VAL A 144 13.48 -2.46 16.40
N GLU A 145 12.78 -3.22 15.56
CA GLU A 145 13.20 -4.51 15.02
C GLU A 145 12.86 -4.51 13.51
N PRO A 146 13.82 -4.17 12.63
CA PRO A 146 13.52 -3.88 11.22
C PRO A 146 13.03 -5.08 10.40
N TYR A 147 13.49 -6.29 10.68
CA TYR A 147 13.08 -7.48 9.93
C TYR A 147 11.65 -7.85 10.29
N GLN A 148 11.37 -8.00 11.60
CA GLN A 148 10.06 -8.43 12.07
C GLN A 148 9.01 -7.34 11.85
N GLY A 149 9.36 -6.07 12.03
CA GLY A 149 8.49 -4.94 11.73
C GLY A 149 8.03 -4.94 10.28
N ALA A 150 8.94 -5.11 9.32
CA ALA A 150 8.59 -5.15 7.90
C ALA A 150 7.82 -6.42 7.52
N ALA A 151 8.26 -7.59 7.99
CA ALA A 151 7.63 -8.87 7.71
C ALA A 151 6.17 -8.94 8.20
N THR A 152 5.91 -8.49 9.43
CA THR A 152 4.54 -8.45 9.99
C THR A 152 3.67 -7.36 9.36
N GLY A 153 4.27 -6.28 8.85
CA GLY A 153 3.57 -5.30 8.00
C GLY A 153 3.05 -5.91 6.70
N VAL A 154 3.83 -6.76 6.03
CA VAL A 154 3.38 -7.52 4.85
C VAL A 154 2.27 -8.51 5.20
N GLY A 155 2.40 -9.26 6.31
CA GLY A 155 1.35 -10.21 6.75
C GLY A 155 0.04 -9.54 7.14
N GLY A 156 0.09 -8.37 7.82
CA GLY A 156 -1.10 -7.59 8.17
C GLY A 156 -1.95 -7.27 6.94
N ILE A 157 -1.35 -6.61 5.95
CA ILE A 157 -2.05 -6.17 4.75
C ILE A 157 -2.50 -7.33 3.85
N VAL A 158 -1.85 -8.50 3.92
CA VAL A 158 -2.28 -9.72 3.25
C VAL A 158 -3.57 -10.28 3.89
N ARG A 159 -3.74 -10.17 5.21
CA ARG A 159 -4.95 -10.64 5.92
C ARG A 159 -6.17 -9.75 5.71
N ASP A 160 -6.01 -8.43 5.59
CA ASP A 160 -7.10 -7.51 5.17
C ASP A 160 -7.72 -7.96 3.84
N ILE A 161 -6.85 -8.17 2.84
CA ILE A 161 -7.22 -8.58 1.48
C ILE A 161 -7.91 -9.95 1.51
N LEU A 162 -7.43 -10.87 2.35
CA LEU A 162 -8.05 -12.18 2.56
C LEU A 162 -9.43 -12.07 3.22
N ALA A 163 -9.62 -11.19 4.19
CA ALA A 163 -10.89 -10.98 4.90
C ALA A 163 -12.01 -10.52 3.96
N MET A 164 -11.71 -9.71 2.94
CA MET A 164 -12.68 -9.28 1.93
C MET A 164 -13.15 -10.40 0.97
N GLY A 165 -12.57 -11.61 1.06
CA GLY A 165 -12.88 -12.75 0.18
C GLY A 165 -11.90 -12.96 -0.97
N ALA A 166 -10.84 -12.14 -1.06
CA ALA A 166 -9.93 -12.16 -2.19
C ALA A 166 -8.76 -13.12 -1.99
N ARG A 167 -8.20 -13.59 -3.12
CA ARG A 167 -6.86 -14.19 -3.13
C ARG A 167 -5.85 -13.05 -3.28
N PRO A 168 -4.90 -12.87 -2.34
CA PRO A 168 -3.72 -12.03 -2.55
C PRO A 168 -2.95 -12.49 -3.80
N VAL A 169 -2.55 -11.56 -4.66
CA VAL A 169 -1.85 -11.84 -5.93
C VAL A 169 -0.58 -11.03 -6.17
N ALA A 170 -0.37 -9.92 -5.46
CA ALA A 170 0.86 -9.12 -5.51
C ALA A 170 0.99 -8.19 -4.30
N VAL A 171 2.19 -7.65 -4.06
CA VAL A 171 2.50 -6.65 -3.03
C VAL A 171 3.34 -5.50 -3.59
N MET A 172 3.38 -4.37 -2.86
CA MET A 172 4.29 -3.25 -3.10
C MET A 172 4.78 -2.64 -1.79
N ASP A 173 5.99 -2.08 -1.75
CA ASP A 173 6.61 -1.47 -0.57
C ASP A 173 7.06 0.00 -0.78
N PRO A 174 6.25 0.99 -0.36
CA PRO A 174 6.67 2.38 -0.22
C PRO A 174 7.56 2.55 1.03
N LEU A 175 8.87 2.62 0.84
CA LEU A 175 9.86 2.73 1.90
C LEU A 175 10.47 4.14 1.96
N ARG A 176 10.70 4.65 3.18
CA ARG A 176 11.41 5.92 3.45
C ARG A 176 12.42 5.75 4.58
N PHE A 177 13.65 6.16 4.34
CA PHE A 177 14.77 6.01 5.28
C PHE A 177 15.49 7.33 5.52
N GLY A 178 16.37 7.33 6.54
CA GLY A 178 17.28 8.45 6.83
C GLY A 178 18.29 8.73 5.71
N ALA A 179 19.35 9.49 6.01
CA ALA A 179 20.43 9.69 5.05
C ALA A 179 21.09 8.33 4.71
N ALA A 180 21.35 8.08 3.42
CA ALA A 180 21.75 6.76 2.93
C ALA A 180 23.10 6.28 3.45
N ASP A 181 24.01 7.21 3.76
CA ASP A 181 25.33 6.97 4.34
C ASP A 181 25.35 6.95 5.88
N HIS A 182 24.22 7.24 6.53
CA HIS A 182 24.14 7.28 7.99
C HIS A 182 24.23 5.86 8.60
N PRO A 183 25.05 5.63 9.64
CA PRO A 183 25.25 4.30 10.23
C PRO A 183 23.97 3.58 10.68
N ASP A 184 22.94 4.32 11.09
CA ASP A 184 21.66 3.73 11.48
C ASP A 184 20.80 3.31 10.27
N THR A 185 20.92 4.00 9.14
CA THR A 185 20.26 3.59 7.89
C THR A 185 20.81 2.24 7.41
N ALA A 186 22.13 2.02 7.56
CA ALA A 186 22.77 0.73 7.31
C ALA A 186 22.38 -0.40 8.31
N ARG A 187 21.71 -0.08 9.43
CA ARG A 187 21.03 -1.05 10.30
C ARG A 187 19.60 -1.32 9.82
N VAL A 188 18.83 -0.25 9.60
CA VAL A 188 17.39 -0.34 9.35
C VAL A 188 17.08 -0.90 7.96
N LEU A 189 17.65 -0.31 6.90
CA LEU A 189 17.26 -0.64 5.52
C LEU A 189 17.50 -2.12 5.17
N PRO A 190 18.67 -2.73 5.43
CA PRO A 190 18.88 -4.14 5.10
C PRO A 190 17.95 -5.09 5.87
N GLY A 191 17.59 -4.74 7.10
CA GLY A 191 16.63 -5.52 7.89
C GLY A 191 15.21 -5.42 7.34
N VAL A 192 14.74 -4.21 7.00
CA VAL A 192 13.42 -4.01 6.36
C VAL A 192 13.30 -4.79 5.07
N VAL A 193 14.28 -4.66 4.16
CA VAL A 193 14.29 -5.36 2.86
C VAL A 193 14.30 -6.88 3.04
N ALA A 194 15.12 -7.40 3.96
CA ALA A 194 15.11 -8.82 4.30
C ALA A 194 13.76 -9.29 4.90
N GLY A 195 13.06 -8.43 5.66
CA GLY A 195 11.73 -8.71 6.21
C GLY A 195 10.62 -8.75 5.14
N VAL A 196 10.57 -7.75 4.25
CA VAL A 196 9.63 -7.69 3.11
C VAL A 196 9.80 -8.92 2.22
N GLY A 197 11.03 -9.18 1.78
CA GLY A 197 11.36 -10.35 0.96
C GLY A 197 11.09 -11.66 1.69
N GLY A 198 11.50 -11.77 2.95
CA GLY A 198 11.30 -12.97 3.78
C GLY A 198 9.84 -13.39 3.91
N TYR A 199 8.91 -12.44 4.09
CA TYR A 199 7.48 -12.75 4.18
C TYR A 199 6.82 -12.96 2.81
N GLY A 200 7.02 -12.01 1.87
CA GLY A 200 6.41 -12.06 0.54
C GLY A 200 6.82 -13.27 -0.30
N ASN A 201 8.11 -13.60 -0.30
CA ASN A 201 8.64 -14.75 -1.06
C ASN A 201 8.11 -16.08 -0.48
N CYS A 202 7.96 -16.19 0.86
CA CYS A 202 7.44 -17.39 1.52
C CYS A 202 5.92 -17.58 1.33
N LEU A 203 5.14 -16.51 1.25
CA LEU A 203 3.73 -16.57 0.83
C LEU A 203 3.57 -16.97 -0.65
N GLY A 204 4.60 -16.71 -1.47
CA GLY A 204 4.52 -16.83 -2.92
C GLY A 204 3.70 -15.71 -3.54
N LEU A 205 3.96 -14.46 -3.12
CA LEU A 205 3.42 -13.25 -3.73
C LEU A 205 4.54 -12.47 -4.43
N PRO A 206 4.35 -12.04 -5.69
CA PRO A 206 5.31 -11.18 -6.37
C PRO A 206 5.24 -9.77 -5.78
N ASN A 207 6.40 -9.18 -5.50
CA ASN A 207 6.51 -7.73 -5.37
C ASN A 207 6.62 -7.13 -6.78
N ILE A 208 5.73 -6.17 -7.08
CA ILE A 208 5.56 -5.58 -8.42
C ILE A 208 5.92 -4.09 -8.51
N GLY A 209 6.37 -3.47 -7.43
CA GLY A 209 6.74 -2.06 -7.38
C GLY A 209 6.74 -1.50 -5.96
N GLY A 210 6.99 -0.21 -5.83
CA GLY A 210 7.29 0.42 -4.55
C GLY A 210 8.22 1.61 -4.75
N GLU A 211 8.67 2.21 -3.66
CA GLU A 211 9.53 3.39 -3.67
C GLU A 211 10.63 3.23 -2.62
N VAL A 212 11.82 3.78 -2.86
CA VAL A 212 12.89 3.83 -1.85
C VAL A 212 13.54 5.21 -1.88
N VAL A 213 13.15 6.05 -0.92
CA VAL A 213 13.62 7.43 -0.79
C VAL A 213 14.39 7.61 0.53
N PHE A 214 15.48 8.37 0.47
CA PHE A 214 16.35 8.72 1.57
C PHE A 214 16.25 10.22 1.86
N ASP A 215 15.94 10.57 3.11
CA ASP A 215 15.97 11.95 3.59
C ASP A 215 16.30 12.00 5.10
N PRO A 216 17.18 12.91 5.56
CA PRO A 216 17.49 13.07 6.98
C PRO A 216 16.28 13.20 7.91
N CYS A 217 15.12 13.69 7.44
CA CYS A 217 13.93 13.81 8.30
C CYS A 217 13.38 12.47 8.83
N TYR A 218 13.61 11.36 8.11
CA TYR A 218 13.16 10.02 8.53
C TYR A 218 14.16 9.28 9.44
N GLN A 219 15.30 9.89 9.81
CA GLN A 219 16.41 9.16 10.43
C GLN A 219 16.09 8.43 11.74
N GLY A 220 15.12 8.93 12.52
CA GLY A 220 14.60 8.27 13.73
C GLY A 220 13.15 7.77 13.61
N ASN A 221 12.55 7.89 12.42
CA ASN A 221 11.17 7.49 12.10
C ASN A 221 11.12 7.04 10.62
N PRO A 222 11.73 5.90 10.26
CA PRO A 222 11.61 5.33 8.92
C PRO A 222 10.14 4.99 8.64
N LEU A 223 9.72 5.16 7.40
CA LEU A 223 8.39 4.75 6.96
C LEU A 223 8.52 3.43 6.21
N VAL A 224 7.74 2.45 6.64
CA VAL A 224 7.70 1.10 6.07
C VAL A 224 6.24 0.80 5.81
N ASN A 225 5.79 1.24 4.63
CA ASN A 225 4.45 0.96 4.17
C ASN A 225 4.43 -0.35 3.39
N ALA A 226 3.31 -1.06 3.46
CA ALA A 226 3.08 -2.27 2.69
C ALA A 226 1.70 -2.18 2.04
N LEU A 227 1.64 -2.46 0.74
CA LEU A 227 0.39 -2.61 -0.01
C LEU A 227 0.24 -4.07 -0.41
N CYS A 228 -1.00 -4.56 -0.41
CA CYS A 228 -1.35 -5.83 -1.05
C CYS A 228 -2.49 -5.65 -2.05
N LEU A 229 -2.41 -6.40 -3.15
CA LEU A 229 -3.39 -6.49 -4.23
C LEU A 229 -4.05 -7.87 -4.19
N GLY A 230 -5.38 -7.93 -4.22
CA GLY A 230 -6.13 -9.20 -4.28
C GLY A 230 -7.23 -9.21 -5.33
N VAL A 231 -7.52 -10.42 -5.84
CA VAL A 231 -8.55 -10.66 -6.87
C VAL A 231 -9.65 -11.56 -6.30
N LEU A 232 -10.91 -11.25 -6.60
CA LEU A 232 -12.06 -12.07 -6.26
C LEU A 232 -13.12 -12.10 -7.37
N PRO A 233 -13.87 -13.22 -7.52
CA PRO A 233 -15.16 -13.18 -8.20
C PRO A 233 -16.10 -12.24 -7.46
N VAL A 234 -16.91 -11.44 -8.18
CA VAL A 234 -17.86 -10.49 -7.57
C VAL A 234 -18.80 -11.19 -6.57
N SER A 235 -19.18 -12.44 -6.85
CA SER A 235 -20.04 -13.27 -6.00
C SER A 235 -19.36 -13.85 -4.74
N ARG A 236 -18.07 -13.60 -4.52
CA ARG A 236 -17.29 -14.09 -3.36
C ARG A 236 -17.01 -12.99 -2.32
N LEU A 237 -17.46 -11.75 -2.55
CA LEU A 237 -17.31 -10.65 -1.59
C LEU A 237 -17.85 -11.05 -0.20
N GLN A 238 -16.98 -11.04 0.81
CA GLN A 238 -17.34 -11.34 2.19
C GLN A 238 -17.82 -10.08 2.93
N ASN A 239 -18.36 -10.28 4.13
CA ASN A 239 -18.76 -9.22 5.04
C ASN A 239 -18.31 -9.59 6.46
N LYS A 240 -17.97 -8.59 7.28
CA LYS A 240 -17.48 -8.82 8.65
C LYS A 240 -18.54 -8.90 9.73
N ALA A 241 -19.81 -8.63 9.45
CA ALA A 241 -20.85 -8.52 10.46
C ALA A 241 -21.25 -9.89 11.07
N ALA A 242 -21.30 -9.98 12.41
CA ALA A 242 -21.71 -11.16 13.18
C ALA A 242 -23.23 -11.41 13.13
N VAL A 243 -23.77 -11.61 11.93
CA VAL A 243 -25.19 -11.90 11.75
C VAL A 243 -25.56 -13.31 12.24
N GLY A 244 -26.81 -13.47 12.69
CA GLY A 244 -27.38 -14.75 13.09
C GLY A 244 -27.06 -15.17 14.53
N PRO A 245 -27.87 -14.75 15.53
CA PRO A 245 -27.75 -15.23 16.90
C PRO A 245 -27.81 -16.77 16.99
N GLY A 246 -26.88 -17.36 17.74
CA GLY A 246 -26.64 -18.80 17.78
C GLY A 246 -25.60 -19.31 16.77
N ASN A 247 -25.07 -18.46 15.88
CA ASN A 247 -23.87 -18.78 15.10
C ASN A 247 -22.65 -18.91 16.01
N VAL A 248 -21.73 -19.80 15.65
CA VAL A 248 -20.53 -20.13 16.41
C VAL A 248 -19.40 -19.18 16.02
N VAL A 249 -18.72 -18.64 17.02
CA VAL A 249 -17.52 -17.81 16.83
C VAL A 249 -16.30 -18.74 16.93
N VAL A 250 -15.54 -18.82 15.85
CA VAL A 250 -14.38 -19.71 15.69
C VAL A 250 -13.13 -18.87 15.49
N LEU A 251 -12.10 -19.11 16.32
CA LEU A 251 -10.76 -18.58 16.07
C LEU A 251 -10.00 -19.58 15.20
N MET A 252 -9.40 -19.10 14.11
CA MET A 252 -8.61 -19.88 13.16
C MET A 252 -7.20 -19.30 13.06
N GLY A 253 -6.19 -20.15 12.86
CA GLY A 253 -4.79 -19.75 12.66
C GLY A 253 -3.87 -20.05 13.84
N ALA A 254 -2.89 -19.19 14.07
CA ALA A 254 -1.83 -19.41 15.06
C ALA A 254 -2.31 -19.37 16.52
N LYS A 255 -1.46 -19.90 17.43
CA LYS A 255 -1.72 -19.86 18.88
C LYS A 255 -1.40 -18.47 19.45
N THR A 256 -2.28 -18.00 20.33
CA THR A 256 -2.17 -16.70 21.00
C THR A 256 -1.07 -16.71 22.06
N GLY A 257 -0.13 -15.77 21.99
CA GLY A 257 1.00 -15.59 22.91
C GLY A 257 1.17 -14.13 23.34
N ARG A 258 2.21 -13.80 24.12
CA ARG A 258 2.49 -12.43 24.61
C ARG A 258 3.03 -11.46 23.55
N ASP A 259 2.60 -11.59 22.29
CA ASP A 259 3.08 -10.79 21.17
C ASP A 259 2.37 -9.44 21.10
N GLY A 260 3.12 -8.36 20.86
CA GLY A 260 2.58 -7.02 20.60
C GLY A 260 1.72 -6.38 21.68
N ILE A 261 1.65 -6.91 22.90
CA ILE A 261 0.76 -6.37 23.95
C ILE A 261 1.16 -4.92 24.27
N GLY A 262 0.31 -3.96 23.90
CA GLY A 262 0.55 -2.51 24.02
C GLY A 262 1.22 -1.86 22.80
N GLY A 263 1.42 -2.59 21.70
CA GLY A 263 1.95 -2.07 20.44
C GLY A 263 1.14 -0.89 19.92
N VAL A 264 -0.14 -1.14 19.66
CA VAL A 264 -1.10 -0.12 19.19
C VAL A 264 -1.25 1.08 20.14
N SER A 265 -1.42 0.86 21.45
CA SER A 265 -1.75 1.93 22.42
C SER A 265 -0.54 2.66 23.02
N VAL A 266 0.66 2.06 23.03
CA VAL A 266 1.85 2.62 23.72
C VAL A 266 3.08 2.77 22.81
N LEU A 267 3.14 2.07 21.66
CA LEU A 267 4.22 2.25 20.67
C LEU A 267 3.77 3.12 19.49
N ALA A 268 2.67 2.77 18.82
CA ALA A 268 2.17 3.49 17.64
C ALA A 268 1.42 4.80 17.97
N SER A 269 0.90 4.93 19.19
CA SER A 269 0.17 6.12 19.65
C SER A 269 1.03 7.10 20.48
N ALA A 270 2.37 7.01 20.40
CA ALA A 270 3.29 7.84 21.18
C ALA A 270 4.58 8.18 20.42
N THR A 271 5.22 9.30 20.78
CA THR A 271 6.46 9.79 20.17
C THR A 271 7.71 9.11 20.72
N PHE A 272 8.72 8.83 19.91
CA PHE A 272 9.97 8.23 20.40
C PHE A 272 10.81 9.18 21.26
N THR A 273 11.40 8.61 22.32
CA THR A 273 12.43 9.25 23.17
C THR A 273 13.80 8.58 22.95
N GLU A 274 14.87 9.23 23.39
CA GLU A 274 16.20 8.60 23.45
C GLU A 274 16.14 7.24 24.20
N GLY A 275 16.80 6.21 23.67
CA GLY A 275 16.82 4.87 24.26
C GLY A 275 15.62 3.96 23.94
N SER A 276 14.68 4.38 23.08
CA SER A 276 13.48 3.59 22.74
C SER A 276 13.76 2.19 22.14
N GLU A 277 14.97 1.96 21.59
CA GLU A 277 15.46 0.66 21.11
C GLU A 277 15.37 -0.48 22.14
N GLN A 278 15.27 -0.17 23.44
CA GLN A 278 15.19 -1.18 24.51
C GLN A 278 13.85 -1.93 24.53
N ARG A 279 12.86 -1.52 23.72
CA ARG A 279 11.50 -2.12 23.66
C ARG A 279 11.38 -3.37 22.76
N ARG A 280 12.48 -3.89 22.19
CA ARG A 280 12.50 -5.09 21.32
C ARG A 280 11.63 -6.29 21.77
N PRO A 281 11.51 -6.65 23.06
CA PRO A 281 10.69 -7.79 23.49
C PRO A 281 9.17 -7.69 23.20
N SER A 282 8.69 -6.54 22.73
CA SER A 282 7.28 -6.31 22.38
C SER A 282 7.00 -6.35 20.87
N VAL A 283 8.01 -6.54 20.01
CA VAL A 283 7.78 -6.66 18.57
C VAL A 283 7.26 -8.06 18.24
N GLN A 284 6.20 -8.11 17.44
CA GLN A 284 5.56 -9.34 16.96
C GLN A 284 6.54 -10.16 16.09
N VAL A 285 6.33 -11.47 15.97
CA VAL A 285 7.05 -12.35 15.02
C VAL A 285 6.00 -13.04 14.16
N GLY A 286 6.19 -13.03 12.85
CA GLY A 286 5.28 -13.67 11.88
C GLY A 286 5.80 -15.00 11.33
N ASP A 287 4.88 -15.89 10.96
CA ASP A 287 5.11 -17.17 10.30
C ASP A 287 4.39 -17.20 8.93
N PRO A 288 5.07 -16.81 7.82
CA PRO A 288 4.46 -16.78 6.50
C PRO A 288 4.08 -18.17 5.97
N PHE A 289 4.60 -19.26 6.55
CA PHE A 289 4.21 -20.62 6.15
C PHE A 289 2.84 -20.98 6.73
N ILE A 290 2.55 -20.58 7.97
CA ILE A 290 1.21 -20.69 8.55
C ILE A 290 0.23 -19.77 7.82
N GLU A 291 0.62 -18.54 7.49
CA GLU A 291 -0.27 -17.64 6.72
C GLU A 291 -0.57 -18.18 5.32
N LYS A 292 0.41 -18.81 4.65
CA LYS A 292 0.14 -19.46 3.36
C LYS A 292 -0.92 -20.57 3.48
N LEU A 293 -0.90 -21.38 4.54
CA LEU A 293 -1.93 -22.38 4.79
C LEU A 293 -3.28 -21.73 5.17
N LEU A 294 -3.26 -20.61 5.90
CA LEU A 294 -4.43 -19.82 6.27
C LEU A 294 -5.15 -19.25 5.04
N ILE A 295 -4.41 -18.75 4.05
CA ILE A 295 -4.93 -18.25 2.76
C ILE A 295 -5.69 -19.34 2.01
N GLU A 296 -5.06 -20.51 1.79
CA GLU A 296 -5.70 -21.59 1.02
C GLU A 296 -6.91 -22.19 1.77
N ALA A 297 -6.86 -22.25 3.11
CA ALA A 297 -8.00 -22.64 3.94
C ALA A 297 -9.17 -21.65 3.81
N CYS A 298 -8.93 -20.34 3.96
CA CYS A 298 -9.98 -19.31 3.80
C CYS A 298 -10.66 -19.39 2.44
N LEU A 299 -9.88 -19.51 1.36
CA LEU A 299 -10.41 -19.54 0.00
C LEU A 299 -11.29 -20.78 -0.27
N GLU A 300 -10.94 -21.95 0.27
CA GLU A 300 -11.80 -23.13 0.22
C GLU A 300 -13.08 -22.99 1.07
N LEU A 301 -12.99 -22.34 2.23
CA LEU A 301 -14.16 -22.03 3.06
C LEU A 301 -15.14 -21.07 2.36
N TYR A 302 -14.63 -20.09 1.60
CA TYR A 302 -15.45 -19.15 0.81
C TYR A 302 -16.10 -19.84 -0.39
N ASP A 303 -15.35 -20.61 -1.18
CA ASP A 303 -15.88 -21.31 -2.36
C ASP A 303 -16.90 -22.40 -1.98
N ALA A 304 -16.81 -22.96 -0.77
CA ALA A 304 -17.81 -23.85 -0.20
C ALA A 304 -18.96 -23.12 0.56
N GLN A 305 -18.95 -21.79 0.61
CA GLN A 305 -19.94 -20.93 1.29
C GLN A 305 -20.17 -21.30 2.78
N LEU A 306 -19.09 -21.64 3.48
CA LEU A 306 -19.15 -22.20 4.84
C LEU A 306 -19.16 -21.15 5.96
N VAL A 307 -18.76 -19.92 5.65
CA VAL A 307 -18.64 -18.80 6.59
C VAL A 307 -19.79 -17.81 6.39
N ALA A 308 -20.30 -17.23 7.48
CA ALA A 308 -21.36 -16.21 7.50
C ALA A 308 -20.82 -14.79 7.71
N GLY A 309 -19.63 -14.66 8.30
CA GLY A 309 -18.83 -13.44 8.33
C GLY A 309 -17.40 -13.73 8.81
N ILE A 310 -16.42 -12.92 8.40
CA ILE A 310 -15.01 -13.06 8.76
C ILE A 310 -14.37 -11.72 9.11
N GLN A 311 -13.44 -11.74 10.07
CA GLN A 311 -12.54 -10.64 10.38
C GLN A 311 -11.11 -11.18 10.55
N ASP A 312 -10.10 -10.39 10.20
CA ASP A 312 -8.70 -10.67 10.55
C ASP A 312 -8.43 -10.42 12.04
N LEU A 313 -7.21 -10.72 12.49
CA LEU A 313 -6.67 -10.26 13.78
C LEU A 313 -5.34 -9.52 13.55
N GLY A 314 -5.42 -8.28 13.06
CA GLY A 314 -4.32 -7.30 13.10
C GLY A 314 -4.11 -6.67 14.49
N GLY A 315 -3.90 -5.35 14.51
CA GLY A 315 -3.74 -4.57 15.75
C GLY A 315 -4.90 -4.77 16.74
N ALA A 316 -4.59 -4.79 18.05
CA ALA A 316 -5.52 -5.16 19.12
C ALA A 316 -6.08 -6.61 19.10
N GLY A 317 -5.79 -7.41 18.07
CA GLY A 317 -6.11 -8.84 18.00
C GLY A 317 -7.56 -9.19 18.30
N LEU A 318 -7.77 -10.06 19.30
CA LEU A 318 -9.11 -10.52 19.70
C LEU A 318 -10.03 -9.38 20.18
N THR A 319 -9.46 -8.30 20.73
CA THR A 319 -10.24 -7.13 21.13
C THR A 319 -10.92 -6.47 19.93
N CYS A 320 -10.17 -6.19 18.86
CA CYS A 320 -10.74 -5.61 17.64
C CYS A 320 -11.74 -6.58 17.01
N ALA A 321 -11.30 -7.79 16.70
CA ALA A 321 -12.07 -8.75 15.91
C ALA A 321 -13.42 -9.12 16.55
N LEU A 322 -13.48 -9.35 17.88
CA LEU A 322 -14.75 -9.64 18.56
C LEU A 322 -15.69 -8.43 18.60
N THR A 323 -15.12 -7.23 18.70
CA THR A 323 -15.88 -6.00 18.94
C THR A 323 -16.47 -5.43 17.63
N GLU A 324 -15.65 -5.26 16.59
CA GLU A 324 -16.11 -4.73 15.30
C GLU A 324 -17.16 -5.64 14.65
N THR A 325 -16.87 -6.95 14.60
CA THR A 325 -17.76 -7.97 14.04
C THR A 325 -19.12 -7.96 14.74
N ALA A 326 -19.16 -7.79 16.07
CA ALA A 326 -20.41 -7.65 16.82
C ALA A 326 -21.11 -6.30 16.59
N ALA A 327 -20.38 -5.18 16.64
CA ALA A 327 -20.91 -3.84 16.45
C ALA A 327 -21.55 -3.65 15.06
N ALA A 328 -20.89 -4.10 14.00
CA ALA A 328 -21.37 -4.03 12.62
C ALA A 328 -22.71 -4.77 12.38
N ALA A 329 -23.03 -5.77 13.21
CA ALA A 329 -24.31 -6.49 13.17
C ALA A 329 -25.35 -5.99 14.19
N GLY A 330 -24.97 -5.12 15.13
CA GLY A 330 -25.79 -4.76 16.30
C GLY A 330 -26.03 -5.94 17.27
N THR A 331 -25.33 -7.05 17.10
CA THR A 331 -25.45 -8.26 17.92
C THR A 331 -24.50 -8.22 19.12
N GLY A 332 -24.62 -9.20 20.02
CA GLY A 332 -23.61 -9.45 21.04
C GLY A 332 -22.79 -10.69 20.72
N MET A 333 -21.86 -11.04 21.62
CA MET A 333 -21.19 -12.35 21.63
C MET A 333 -21.01 -12.83 23.06
N ARG A 334 -21.03 -14.15 23.26
CA ARG A 334 -20.49 -14.79 24.45
C ARG A 334 -19.21 -15.53 24.07
N VAL A 335 -18.11 -15.27 24.79
CA VAL A 335 -16.79 -15.81 24.48
C VAL A 335 -16.13 -16.45 25.71
N TRP A 336 -15.52 -17.61 25.52
CA TRP A 336 -14.89 -18.45 26.53
C TRP A 336 -13.36 -18.43 26.36
N LEU A 337 -12.64 -17.62 27.15
CA LEU A 337 -11.19 -17.46 26.98
C LEU A 337 -10.41 -18.75 27.28
N GLU A 338 -10.94 -19.65 28.12
CA GLU A 338 -10.36 -20.99 28.34
C GLU A 338 -10.38 -21.90 27.10
N ARG A 339 -11.03 -21.48 26.01
CA ARG A 339 -11.01 -22.16 24.71
C ARG A 339 -10.05 -21.53 23.70
N VAL A 340 -9.50 -20.34 23.97
CA VAL A 340 -8.53 -19.70 23.06
C VAL A 340 -7.23 -20.53 23.08
N PRO A 341 -6.71 -21.00 21.92
CA PRO A 341 -5.48 -21.79 21.91
C PRO A 341 -4.27 -20.92 22.27
N LEU A 342 -3.70 -21.15 23.46
CA LEU A 342 -2.55 -20.40 23.97
C LEU A 342 -1.21 -21.06 23.59
N ARG A 343 -0.21 -20.23 23.28
CA ARG A 343 1.21 -20.60 23.26
C ARG A 343 1.79 -20.66 24.67
N GLU A 344 1.27 -19.80 25.56
CA GLU A 344 1.68 -19.69 26.97
C GLU A 344 0.48 -19.94 27.91
N PRO A 345 0.41 -21.08 28.64
CA PRO A 345 -0.71 -21.39 29.53
C PRO A 345 -0.88 -20.46 30.75
N SER A 346 0.04 -19.52 30.94
CA SER A 346 0.09 -18.54 32.04
C SER A 346 -0.48 -17.17 31.67
N MET A 347 -0.99 -16.97 30.44
CA MET A 347 -1.60 -15.69 30.06
C MET A 347 -2.86 -15.36 30.86
N GLU A 348 -2.99 -14.10 31.25
CA GLU A 348 -4.15 -13.55 31.93
C GLU A 348 -5.21 -13.04 30.94
N PRO A 349 -6.49 -12.88 31.33
CA PRO A 349 -7.57 -12.54 30.40
C PRO A 349 -7.33 -11.28 29.54
N HIS A 350 -6.76 -10.24 30.15
CA HIS A 350 -6.43 -9.00 29.45
C HIS A 350 -5.30 -9.19 28.41
N GLU A 351 -4.34 -10.08 28.69
CA GLU A 351 -3.23 -10.42 27.79
C GLU A 351 -3.69 -11.26 26.60
N ILE A 352 -4.66 -12.16 26.81
CA ILE A 352 -5.27 -12.97 25.73
C ILE A 352 -6.07 -12.06 24.79
N LEU A 353 -6.78 -11.06 25.33
CA LEU A 353 -7.59 -10.11 24.57
C LEU A 353 -6.74 -9.06 23.83
N ALA A 354 -5.62 -8.61 24.42
CA ALA A 354 -4.72 -7.61 23.86
C ALA A 354 -3.57 -8.18 22.99
N SER A 355 -3.49 -9.50 22.84
CA SER A 355 -2.43 -10.17 22.09
C SER A 355 -2.55 -9.94 20.58
N GLU A 356 -1.47 -9.42 19.98
CA GLU A 356 -1.32 -9.13 18.56
C GLU A 356 -0.54 -10.25 17.84
N SER A 357 -0.61 -11.50 18.34
CA SER A 357 -0.06 -12.68 17.64
C SER A 357 -0.57 -12.75 16.20
N GLN A 358 0.33 -13.01 15.27
CA GLN A 358 0.05 -12.95 13.83
C GLN A 358 -0.74 -14.17 13.33
N GLU A 359 -1.03 -14.22 12.03
CA GLU A 359 -1.64 -15.36 11.32
C GLU A 359 -2.93 -15.90 11.97
N ARG A 360 -3.87 -15.03 12.35
CA ARG A 360 -5.17 -15.40 12.93
C ARG A 360 -6.34 -14.73 12.20
N MET A 361 -7.46 -15.45 12.10
CA MET A 361 -8.76 -14.96 11.61
C MET A 361 -9.88 -15.34 12.58
N LEU A 362 -10.92 -14.51 12.68
CA LEU A 362 -12.17 -14.78 13.38
C LEU A 362 -13.26 -15.15 12.36
N LEU A 363 -13.88 -16.32 12.50
CA LEU A 363 -14.98 -16.78 11.65
C LEU A 363 -16.30 -16.82 12.43
N VAL A 364 -17.38 -16.38 11.80
CA VAL A 364 -18.77 -16.58 12.24
C VAL A 364 -19.38 -17.69 11.38
N VAL A 365 -19.81 -18.79 12.01
CA VAL A 365 -20.14 -20.05 11.34
C VAL A 365 -21.48 -20.60 11.81
N GLU A 366 -22.37 -21.01 10.89
CA GLU A 366 -23.62 -21.69 11.26
C GLU A 366 -23.33 -23.02 11.99
N PRO A 367 -24.05 -23.38 13.07
CA PRO A 367 -23.80 -24.62 13.83
C PRO A 367 -23.83 -25.90 12.97
N ALA A 368 -24.64 -25.90 11.91
CA ALA A 368 -24.73 -27.03 10.95
C ALA A 368 -23.52 -27.14 10.00
N LYS A 369 -22.73 -26.06 9.84
CA LYS A 369 -21.53 -26.00 8.99
C LYS A 369 -20.23 -26.20 9.77
N LEU A 370 -20.25 -26.06 11.09
CA LEU A 370 -19.06 -26.09 11.95
C LEU A 370 -18.19 -27.34 11.75
N GLU A 371 -18.77 -28.54 11.69
CA GLU A 371 -18.00 -29.79 11.50
C GLU A 371 -17.27 -29.80 10.14
N THR A 372 -17.85 -29.19 9.10
CA THR A 372 -17.21 -29.03 7.79
C THR A 372 -16.08 -28.01 7.85
N VAL A 373 -16.30 -26.85 8.48
CA VAL A 373 -15.25 -25.82 8.67
C VAL A 373 -14.03 -26.40 9.36
N LEU A 374 -14.21 -27.05 10.52
CA LEU A 374 -13.11 -27.62 11.30
C LEU A 374 -12.32 -28.68 10.49
N LYS A 375 -12.99 -29.48 9.65
CA LYS A 375 -12.33 -30.47 8.77
C LYS A 375 -11.59 -29.83 7.61
N THR A 376 -12.07 -28.72 7.06
CA THR A 376 -11.33 -27.94 6.05
C THR A 376 -10.08 -27.32 6.66
N CYS A 377 -10.15 -26.79 7.89
CA CYS A 377 -8.96 -26.30 8.60
C CYS A 377 -7.97 -27.44 8.90
N GLU A 378 -8.44 -28.58 9.41
CA GLU A 378 -7.62 -29.78 9.67
C GLU A 378 -6.91 -30.30 8.39
N LYS A 379 -7.61 -30.33 7.25
CA LYS A 379 -7.05 -30.69 5.93
C LYS A 379 -5.85 -29.83 5.55
N TRP A 380 -5.89 -28.53 5.84
CA TRP A 380 -4.80 -27.59 5.55
C TRP A 380 -3.76 -27.49 6.69
N GLY A 381 -3.92 -28.25 7.79
CA GLY A 381 -3.05 -28.15 8.97
C GLY A 381 -3.26 -26.88 9.80
N VAL A 382 -4.30 -26.09 9.48
CA VAL A 382 -4.63 -24.84 10.19
C VAL A 382 -5.45 -25.18 11.43
N LEU A 383 -5.04 -24.67 12.59
CA LEU A 383 -5.80 -24.83 13.82
C LEU A 383 -7.08 -23.98 13.76
N ALA A 384 -8.22 -24.56 14.16
CA ALA A 384 -9.48 -23.83 14.33
C ALA A 384 -10.16 -24.29 15.63
N THR A 385 -10.81 -23.37 16.36
CA THR A 385 -11.42 -23.67 17.66
C THR A 385 -12.64 -22.78 17.94
N ALA A 386 -13.76 -23.40 18.35
CA ALA A 386 -15.00 -22.70 18.70
C ALA A 386 -14.88 -21.99 20.07
N ILE A 387 -14.53 -20.71 20.04
CA ILE A 387 -14.29 -19.87 21.23
C ILE A 387 -15.54 -19.16 21.75
N GLY A 388 -16.62 -19.06 20.97
CA GLY A 388 -17.81 -18.29 21.36
C GLY A 388 -19.09 -18.60 20.58
N GLU A 389 -20.13 -17.82 20.87
CA GLU A 389 -21.43 -17.82 20.19
C GLU A 389 -21.92 -16.37 20.00
N VAL A 390 -22.55 -16.07 18.85
CA VAL A 390 -23.22 -14.80 18.60
C VAL A 390 -24.50 -14.73 19.43
N THR A 391 -24.71 -13.65 20.18
CA THR A 391 -25.91 -13.45 21.01
C THR A 391 -26.85 -12.42 20.38
N ALA A 392 -28.13 -12.50 20.70
CA ALA A 392 -29.13 -11.59 20.17
C ALA A 392 -28.94 -10.15 20.69
N PRO A 393 -29.48 -9.14 19.97
CA PRO A 393 -29.75 -7.82 20.55
C PRO A 393 -30.63 -7.91 21.80
N GLU A 394 -30.56 -6.91 22.67
CA GLU A 394 -31.29 -6.90 23.94
C GLU A 394 -32.81 -6.80 23.72
N PRO A 395 -33.66 -7.36 24.62
CA PRO A 395 -35.11 -7.43 24.43
C PRO A 395 -35.85 -6.09 24.35
N ASP A 396 -35.18 -4.98 24.70
CA ASP A 396 -35.69 -3.61 24.62
C ASP A 396 -35.30 -2.89 23.32
N GLY A 397 -34.51 -3.54 22.46
CA GLY A 397 -34.04 -3.02 21.18
C GLY A 397 -32.66 -2.35 21.22
N GLN A 398 -31.92 -2.41 22.34
CA GLN A 398 -30.51 -2.03 22.36
C GLN A 398 -29.62 -3.06 21.63
N PRO A 399 -28.43 -2.67 21.14
CA PRO A 399 -27.43 -3.61 20.63
C PRO A 399 -27.10 -4.70 21.66
N GLY A 400 -26.77 -5.90 21.18
CA GLY A 400 -26.38 -7.01 22.04
C GLY A 400 -25.04 -6.74 22.74
N ARG A 401 -24.73 -7.54 23.78
CA ARG A 401 -23.55 -7.31 24.63
C ARG A 401 -22.42 -8.31 24.38
N LEU A 402 -21.18 -7.82 24.49
CA LEU A 402 -19.97 -8.64 24.47
C LEU A 402 -19.67 -9.11 25.89
N LEU A 403 -19.92 -10.40 26.12
CA LEU A 403 -19.83 -11.08 27.41
C LEU A 403 -18.68 -12.09 27.36
N ILE A 404 -17.54 -11.75 27.96
CA ILE A 404 -16.35 -12.62 27.93
C ILE A 404 -16.11 -13.23 29.31
N THR A 405 -15.97 -14.55 29.35
CA THR A 405 -15.70 -15.33 30.56
C THR A 405 -14.33 -15.98 30.53
N TRP A 406 -13.74 -16.12 31.72
CA TRP A 406 -12.54 -16.91 31.98
C TRP A 406 -12.77 -17.78 33.21
N ARG A 407 -12.75 -19.11 33.03
CA ARG A 407 -12.92 -20.09 34.13
C ARG A 407 -14.20 -19.82 34.94
N ASP A 408 -15.33 -19.75 34.26
CA ASP A 408 -16.67 -19.41 34.78
C ASP A 408 -16.86 -17.99 35.36
N HIS A 409 -15.80 -17.16 35.39
CA HIS A 409 -15.89 -15.76 35.84
C HIS A 409 -16.11 -14.79 34.68
N LEU A 410 -17.09 -13.89 34.80
CA LEU A 410 -17.34 -12.80 33.84
C LEU A 410 -16.29 -11.69 34.02
N VAL A 411 -15.44 -11.52 33.00
CA VAL A 411 -14.31 -10.58 32.99
C VAL A 411 -14.53 -9.37 32.09
N VAL A 412 -15.44 -9.46 31.11
CA VAL A 412 -15.87 -8.35 30.25
C VAL A 412 -17.38 -8.39 30.09
N ASP A 413 -18.03 -7.26 30.29
CA ASP A 413 -19.44 -7.01 30.00
C ASP A 413 -19.59 -5.58 29.43
N VAL A 414 -19.50 -5.47 28.10
CA VAL A 414 -19.49 -4.19 27.37
C VAL A 414 -20.49 -4.17 26.21
N PRO A 415 -21.06 -3.00 25.85
CA PRO A 415 -21.67 -2.81 24.54
C PRO A 415 -20.57 -2.78 23.45
N PRO A 416 -20.64 -3.56 22.36
CA PRO A 416 -19.60 -3.55 21.32
C PRO A 416 -19.38 -2.17 20.70
N GLY A 417 -20.47 -1.48 20.36
CA GLY A 417 -20.42 -0.13 19.77
C GLY A 417 -19.78 0.92 20.67
N SER A 418 -19.71 0.73 22.00
CA SER A 418 -19.06 1.74 22.85
C SER A 418 -17.54 1.72 22.80
N LEU A 419 -16.95 0.64 22.27
CA LEU A 419 -15.52 0.54 21.97
C LEU A 419 -15.17 1.10 20.58
N VAL A 420 -16.08 1.01 19.60
CA VAL A 420 -15.85 1.37 18.18
C VAL A 420 -16.45 2.74 17.83
N ASP A 421 -17.76 2.89 18.03
CA ASP A 421 -18.55 4.05 17.61
C ASP A 421 -18.47 5.21 18.61
N ASP A 422 -18.54 4.91 19.92
CA ASP A 422 -18.36 5.91 20.99
C ASP A 422 -16.90 6.32 21.19
N GLY A 423 -15.96 5.95 20.33
CA GLY A 423 -14.57 6.44 20.42
C GLY A 423 -14.49 7.97 20.56
N PRO A 424 -13.49 8.51 21.27
CA PRO A 424 -13.25 9.95 21.29
C PRO A 424 -13.03 10.48 19.87
N VAL A 425 -13.49 11.71 19.60
CA VAL A 425 -13.29 12.39 18.32
C VAL A 425 -12.88 13.83 18.60
N TYR A 426 -11.65 14.19 18.23
CA TYR A 426 -11.02 15.47 18.56
C TYR A 426 -11.00 16.41 17.36
N ALA A 427 -11.66 17.56 17.50
CA ALA A 427 -11.31 18.75 16.71
C ALA A 427 -10.02 19.35 17.29
N ARG A 428 -8.88 18.76 16.92
CA ARG A 428 -7.54 19.22 17.33
C ARG A 428 -7.30 20.67 16.89
N PRO A 429 -6.57 21.51 17.66
CA PRO A 429 -6.20 22.84 17.21
C PRO A 429 -5.32 22.76 15.95
N MET A 430 -5.55 23.65 14.99
CA MET A 430 -4.75 23.78 13.77
C MET A 430 -4.18 25.19 13.66
N ARG A 431 -2.94 25.32 13.19
CA ARG A 431 -2.28 26.59 12.89
C ARG A 431 -1.16 26.34 11.88
N GLU A 432 -1.21 27.03 10.75
CA GLU A 432 -0.13 27.10 9.75
C GLU A 432 1.27 27.21 10.39
N PRO A 433 2.27 26.41 9.96
CA PRO A 433 3.64 26.50 10.46
C PRO A 433 4.24 27.90 10.25
N ALA A 434 4.74 28.51 11.32
CA ALA A 434 5.15 29.92 11.34
C ALA A 434 6.40 30.23 10.47
N ASP A 435 7.12 29.18 10.06
CA ASP A 435 8.28 29.21 9.16
C ASP A 435 7.90 29.03 7.68
N LEU A 436 6.68 28.56 7.37
CA LEU A 436 6.27 28.19 6.00
C LEU A 436 6.45 29.33 5.00
N ILE A 437 6.12 30.56 5.39
CA ILE A 437 6.27 31.76 4.55
C ILE A 437 7.74 32.13 4.27
N LEU A 438 8.67 31.75 5.15
CA LEU A 438 10.10 31.93 4.92
C LEU A 438 10.66 30.80 4.04
N LEU A 439 10.23 29.57 4.30
CA LEU A 439 10.55 28.40 3.49
C LEU A 439 10.12 28.61 2.04
N GLN A 440 8.88 29.04 1.80
CA GLN A 440 8.33 29.34 0.47
C GLN A 440 8.96 30.58 -0.22
N ALA A 441 9.64 31.45 0.52
CA ALA A 441 10.36 32.58 -0.05
C ALA A 441 11.77 32.21 -0.55
N ASP A 442 12.39 31.17 0.01
CA ASP A 442 13.75 30.74 -0.33
C ASP A 442 13.76 29.81 -1.56
N ARG A 443 13.67 30.40 -2.75
CA ARG A 443 13.38 29.68 -4.00
C ARG A 443 14.61 29.09 -4.69
N ALA A 444 14.54 27.80 -5.04
CA ALA A 444 15.60 27.08 -5.74
C ALA A 444 15.87 27.62 -7.15
N GLU A 445 14.90 28.28 -7.81
CA GLU A 445 15.13 28.92 -9.11
C GLU A 445 16.20 30.05 -9.07
N THR A 446 16.53 30.54 -7.87
CA THR A 446 17.59 31.53 -7.64
C THR A 446 18.99 30.92 -7.47
N LEU A 447 19.10 29.60 -7.30
CA LEU A 447 20.36 28.91 -7.07
C LEU A 447 21.29 28.90 -8.31
N PRO A 448 22.62 28.77 -8.14
CA PRO A 448 23.57 28.72 -9.25
C PRO A 448 23.39 27.48 -10.15
N ARG A 449 22.76 27.67 -11.31
CA ARG A 449 22.51 26.62 -12.30
C ARG A 449 23.70 26.37 -13.24
N PRO A 450 23.94 25.12 -13.67
CA PRO A 450 24.77 24.80 -14.84
C PRO A 450 24.37 25.62 -16.07
N ALA A 451 25.37 26.10 -16.82
CA ALA A 451 25.17 26.96 -18.00
C ALA A 451 26.12 26.62 -19.17
N ASP A 452 26.82 25.50 -19.10
CA ASP A 452 27.77 25.03 -20.10
C ASP A 452 27.71 23.48 -20.27
N PRO A 453 28.12 22.96 -21.44
CA PRO A 453 28.28 21.53 -21.74
C PRO A 453 28.80 20.63 -20.63
N ASP A 454 29.96 20.96 -20.04
CA ASP A 454 30.65 20.07 -19.11
C ASP A 454 29.97 20.09 -17.73
N ALA A 455 29.47 21.25 -17.29
CA ALA A 455 28.68 21.38 -16.08
C ALA A 455 27.32 20.63 -16.18
N LEU A 456 26.66 20.68 -17.34
CA LEU A 456 25.43 19.91 -17.59
C LEU A 456 25.71 18.39 -17.52
N ARG A 457 26.75 17.93 -18.22
CA ARG A 457 27.20 16.52 -18.21
C ARG A 457 27.50 16.02 -16.80
N ALA A 458 28.23 16.82 -16.01
CA ALA A 458 28.56 16.50 -14.63
C ALA A 458 27.35 16.50 -13.69
N THR A 459 26.31 17.27 -14.03
CA THR A 459 25.05 17.31 -13.25
C THR A 459 24.24 16.03 -13.48
N VAL A 460 24.12 15.54 -14.73
CA VAL A 460 23.49 14.23 -15.01
C VAL A 460 24.18 13.13 -14.19
N LEU A 461 25.50 13.00 -14.31
CA LEU A 461 26.26 11.94 -13.64
C LEU A 461 26.22 12.01 -12.11
N ARG A 462 26.04 13.21 -11.53
CA ARG A 462 25.81 13.36 -10.08
C ARG A 462 24.40 12.94 -9.69
N MET A 463 23.40 13.35 -10.45
CA MET A 463 21.99 13.10 -10.13
C MET A 463 21.66 11.62 -10.25
N ILE A 464 21.99 10.94 -11.35
CA ILE A 464 21.73 9.49 -11.50
C ILE A 464 22.49 8.62 -10.48
N ALA A 465 23.48 9.17 -9.79
CA ALA A 465 24.22 8.51 -8.71
C ALA A 465 23.72 8.90 -7.30
N SER A 466 22.69 9.76 -7.17
CA SER A 466 22.09 10.10 -5.88
C SER A 466 21.32 8.89 -5.30
N PRO A 467 21.21 8.73 -3.97
CA PRO A 467 20.46 7.61 -3.39
C PRO A 467 18.98 7.52 -3.82
N ASN A 468 18.39 8.65 -4.21
CA ASN A 468 16.99 8.73 -4.62
C ASN A 468 16.81 8.43 -6.11
N LEU A 469 17.76 8.82 -6.96
CA LEU A 469 17.72 8.65 -8.42
C LEU A 469 18.60 7.48 -8.94
N CYS A 470 19.31 6.76 -8.08
CA CYS A 470 20.11 5.60 -8.48
C CYS A 470 19.29 4.31 -8.56
N ASP A 471 19.86 3.32 -9.25
CA ASP A 471 19.27 2.01 -9.48
C ASP A 471 18.83 1.30 -8.18
N LYS A 472 17.58 0.80 -8.18
CA LYS A 472 16.96 0.12 -7.03
C LYS A 472 17.06 -1.41 -7.08
N THR A 473 17.86 -1.99 -8.00
CA THR A 473 18.00 -3.45 -8.14
C THR A 473 18.53 -4.08 -6.86
N TRP A 474 19.43 -3.42 -6.13
CA TRP A 474 19.95 -3.91 -4.83
C TRP A 474 18.83 -4.27 -3.84
N VAL A 475 17.75 -3.48 -3.79
CA VAL A 475 16.56 -3.79 -2.97
C VAL A 475 15.73 -4.87 -3.66
N THR A 476 15.39 -4.61 -4.92
CA THR A 476 14.29 -5.30 -5.62
C THR A 476 14.68 -6.66 -6.22
N GLU A 477 15.96 -7.02 -6.26
CA GLU A 477 16.43 -8.37 -6.62
C GLU A 477 16.31 -9.38 -5.46
N GLN A 478 16.03 -8.90 -4.25
CA GLN A 478 15.77 -9.73 -3.07
C GLN A 478 14.31 -10.21 -2.98
N TYR A 479 13.44 -9.70 -3.88
CA TYR A 479 12.01 -10.01 -3.94
C TYR A 479 11.70 -10.89 -5.17
N ASP A 480 10.77 -11.85 -5.02
CA ASP A 480 10.17 -12.53 -6.17
C ASP A 480 9.25 -11.55 -6.94
N ARG A 481 9.17 -11.72 -8.26
CA ARG A 481 8.31 -10.94 -9.17
C ARG A 481 7.65 -11.78 -10.27
N TYR A 482 7.72 -13.11 -10.18
CA TYR A 482 7.28 -14.05 -11.22
C TYR A 482 6.37 -15.18 -10.71
N VAL A 483 6.30 -15.41 -9.40
CA VAL A 483 5.40 -16.38 -8.78
C VAL A 483 3.94 -16.08 -9.16
N LEU A 484 3.11 -17.13 -9.23
CA LEU A 484 1.79 -17.14 -9.86
C LEU A 484 1.78 -16.90 -11.39
N GLY A 485 2.90 -16.54 -12.02
CA GLY A 485 3.07 -16.52 -13.49
C GLY A 485 2.25 -15.46 -14.25
N ASN A 486 1.72 -14.46 -13.54
CA ASN A 486 0.80 -13.45 -14.09
C ASN A 486 1.34 -12.01 -14.08
N THR A 487 2.56 -11.79 -13.58
CA THR A 487 3.26 -10.50 -13.71
C THR A 487 3.61 -10.21 -15.16
N VAL A 488 3.34 -8.98 -15.61
CA VAL A 488 3.56 -8.52 -16.99
C VAL A 488 4.56 -7.36 -17.02
N LEU A 489 4.42 -6.41 -16.09
CA LEU A 489 5.39 -5.37 -15.77
C LEU A 489 5.60 -5.35 -14.25
N ALA A 490 6.81 -4.98 -13.85
CA ALA A 490 7.26 -4.88 -12.46
C ALA A 490 8.53 -4.03 -12.43
N GLN A 491 8.94 -3.57 -11.25
CA GLN A 491 10.13 -2.76 -11.00
C GLN A 491 11.36 -3.18 -11.83
N PRO A 492 12.07 -2.24 -12.49
CA PRO A 492 11.89 -0.78 -12.53
C PRO A 492 11.04 -0.27 -13.73
N GLU A 493 9.83 -0.80 -13.95
CA GLU A 493 8.84 -0.14 -14.81
C GLU A 493 8.02 0.86 -13.96
N ASP A 494 7.47 1.92 -14.57
CA ASP A 494 6.73 3.01 -13.88
C ASP A 494 5.58 2.49 -13.00
N SER A 495 4.96 1.37 -13.38
CA SER A 495 3.86 0.76 -12.66
C SER A 495 3.87 -0.77 -12.80
N GLY A 496 3.53 -1.45 -11.71
CA GLY A 496 3.40 -2.91 -11.67
C GLY A 496 2.09 -3.36 -12.35
N VAL A 497 2.18 -4.32 -13.27
CA VAL A 497 1.04 -4.83 -14.05
C VAL A 497 0.87 -6.33 -13.87
N ILE A 498 -0.33 -6.73 -13.41
CA ILE A 498 -0.75 -8.13 -13.22
C ILE A 498 -1.91 -8.47 -14.15
N ARG A 499 -1.83 -9.63 -14.81
CA ARG A 499 -2.97 -10.25 -15.51
C ARG A 499 -3.89 -10.95 -14.50
N ILE A 500 -5.20 -10.73 -14.60
CA ILE A 500 -6.20 -11.29 -13.68
C ILE A 500 -7.22 -12.24 -14.34
N ASP A 501 -7.33 -12.25 -15.67
CA ASP A 501 -8.04 -13.30 -16.43
C ASP A 501 -7.23 -13.72 -17.68
N GLU A 502 -6.82 -14.99 -17.74
CA GLU A 502 -6.08 -15.56 -18.87
C GLU A 502 -6.94 -15.72 -20.15
N ARG A 503 -8.27 -15.80 -20.02
CA ARG A 503 -9.21 -16.01 -21.15
C ARG A 503 -9.47 -14.71 -21.92
N THR A 504 -9.56 -13.59 -21.22
CA THR A 504 -9.81 -12.26 -21.83
C THR A 504 -8.52 -11.47 -22.03
N GLY A 505 -7.48 -11.74 -21.22
CA GLY A 505 -6.29 -10.91 -21.13
C GLY A 505 -6.43 -9.75 -20.13
N LEU A 506 -7.58 -9.59 -19.46
CA LEU A 506 -7.83 -8.51 -18.50
C LEU A 506 -6.73 -8.44 -17.43
N GLY A 507 -6.29 -7.23 -17.10
CA GLY A 507 -5.31 -6.98 -16.05
C GLY A 507 -5.51 -5.66 -15.34
N VAL A 508 -4.69 -5.47 -14.31
CA VAL A 508 -4.61 -4.22 -13.54
C VAL A 508 -3.18 -3.70 -13.52
N ALA A 509 -3.07 -2.38 -13.53
CA ALA A 509 -1.85 -1.64 -13.29
C ALA A 509 -1.96 -0.93 -11.94
N LEU A 510 -0.86 -0.76 -11.24
CA LEU A 510 -0.82 -0.17 -9.90
C LEU A 510 0.45 0.66 -9.72
N SER A 511 0.34 1.84 -9.11
CA SER A 511 1.48 2.66 -8.66
C SER A 511 1.28 3.10 -7.21
N VAL A 512 2.37 3.50 -6.55
CA VAL A 512 2.41 4.04 -5.18
C VAL A 512 3.46 5.14 -5.11
N ASP A 513 3.06 6.37 -4.79
CA ASP A 513 3.91 7.56 -4.97
C ASP A 513 3.70 8.54 -3.80
N GLY A 514 4.76 9.21 -3.32
CA GLY A 514 4.66 10.11 -2.17
C GLY A 514 5.89 10.95 -1.86
N ASN A 515 6.11 12.02 -2.63
CA ASN A 515 7.20 12.99 -2.38
C ASN A 515 6.90 13.89 -1.16
N GLY A 516 7.54 13.57 -0.02
CA GLY A 516 7.38 14.32 1.24
C GLY A 516 7.99 15.73 1.23
N ARG A 517 8.93 16.04 0.33
CA ARG A 517 9.48 17.42 0.22
C ARG A 517 8.46 18.37 -0.38
N TYR A 518 7.73 17.96 -1.42
CA TYR A 518 6.63 18.76 -1.96
C TYR A 518 5.55 19.03 -0.90
N ALA A 519 5.12 17.99 -0.17
CA ALA A 519 4.13 18.15 0.90
C ALA A 519 4.66 18.91 2.15
N ARG A 520 5.99 19.06 2.30
CA ARG A 520 6.62 19.95 3.28
C ARG A 520 6.64 21.42 2.86
N LEU A 521 6.73 21.69 1.55
CA LEU A 521 6.67 23.05 0.97
C LEU A 521 5.23 23.55 0.82
N ASP A 522 4.29 22.68 0.42
CA ASP A 522 2.85 22.93 0.41
C ASP A 522 2.11 21.59 0.59
N PRO A 523 1.44 21.32 1.73
CA PRO A 523 0.80 20.03 1.97
C PRO A 523 -0.42 19.77 1.08
N TYR A 524 -1.13 20.81 0.64
CA TYR A 524 -2.31 20.67 -0.23
C TYR A 524 -1.91 20.34 -1.67
N HIS A 525 -0.94 21.08 -2.21
CA HIS A 525 -0.43 20.81 -3.56
C HIS A 525 0.48 19.57 -3.61
N GLY A 526 1.27 19.30 -2.56
CA GLY A 526 2.06 18.07 -2.43
C GLY A 526 1.20 16.79 -2.44
N ALA A 527 0.06 16.80 -1.76
CA ALA A 527 -0.88 15.67 -1.82
C ALA A 527 -1.54 15.51 -3.21
N LYS A 528 -1.79 16.61 -3.94
CA LYS A 528 -2.23 16.54 -5.34
C LYS A 528 -1.12 16.09 -6.31
N LEU A 529 0.14 16.41 -6.03
CA LEU A 529 1.30 15.95 -6.82
C LEU A 529 1.47 14.43 -6.68
N ALA A 530 1.50 13.88 -5.46
CA ALA A 530 1.56 12.43 -5.23
C ALA A 530 0.40 11.67 -5.92
N LEU A 531 -0.82 12.22 -5.87
CA LEU A 531 -1.96 11.68 -6.62
C LEU A 531 -1.74 11.72 -8.15
N ALA A 532 -1.22 12.82 -8.68
CA ALA A 532 -0.99 13.01 -10.11
C ALA A 532 0.13 12.12 -10.65
N GLU A 533 1.19 11.94 -9.87
CA GLU A 533 2.33 11.06 -10.13
C GLU A 533 1.86 9.60 -10.20
N ALA A 534 1.18 9.08 -9.17
CA ALA A 534 0.60 7.74 -9.19
C ALA A 534 -0.44 7.53 -10.31
N TYR A 535 -1.24 8.55 -10.62
CA TYR A 535 -2.18 8.52 -11.73
C TYR A 535 -1.47 8.42 -13.09
N ARG A 536 -0.37 9.17 -13.27
CA ARG A 536 0.45 9.21 -14.48
C ARG A 536 1.29 7.96 -14.65
N ASN A 537 1.88 7.43 -13.58
CA ASN A 537 2.64 6.17 -13.55
C ASN A 537 1.77 4.96 -13.93
N VAL A 538 0.52 4.92 -13.47
CA VAL A 538 -0.48 3.96 -13.99
C VAL A 538 -0.78 4.22 -15.47
N ALA A 539 -1.02 5.48 -15.87
CA ALA A 539 -1.46 5.83 -17.22
C ALA A 539 -0.40 5.59 -18.32
N VAL A 540 0.91 5.74 -18.03
CA VAL A 540 1.98 5.48 -19.01
C VAL A 540 2.10 4.00 -19.41
N THR A 541 1.53 3.07 -18.65
CA THR A 541 1.38 1.67 -19.07
C THR A 541 0.29 1.46 -20.15
N GLY A 542 -0.52 2.49 -20.43
CA GLY A 542 -1.75 2.40 -21.23
C GLY A 542 -3.00 2.01 -20.43
N ALA A 543 -2.88 1.80 -19.11
CA ALA A 543 -4.02 1.50 -18.25
C ALA A 543 -4.90 2.74 -18.01
N THR A 544 -6.20 2.54 -17.81
CA THR A 544 -7.12 3.59 -17.33
C THR A 544 -7.14 3.59 -15.80
N PRO A 545 -6.71 4.66 -15.09
CA PRO A 545 -6.83 4.73 -13.63
C PRO A 545 -8.29 4.85 -13.19
N ILE A 546 -8.68 4.17 -12.10
CA ILE A 546 -10.08 4.07 -11.65
C ILE A 546 -10.32 4.23 -10.14
N ALA A 547 -9.30 4.10 -9.28
CA ALA A 547 -9.46 4.10 -7.83
C ALA A 547 -8.16 4.45 -7.08
N VAL A 548 -8.29 4.90 -5.84
CA VAL A 548 -7.19 5.37 -4.98
C VAL A 548 -7.19 4.69 -3.60
N THR A 549 -6.02 4.43 -3.03
CA THR A 549 -5.79 4.11 -1.62
C THR A 549 -4.69 5.02 -1.06
N ASP A 550 -4.67 5.30 0.25
CA ASP A 550 -3.73 6.26 0.84
C ASP A 550 -3.12 5.79 2.17
N CYS A 551 -1.84 6.12 2.39
CA CYS A 551 -1.14 5.92 3.66
C CYS A 551 -0.57 7.26 4.13
N LEU A 552 -1.28 7.92 5.04
CA LEU A 552 -0.99 9.27 5.49
C LEU A 552 -0.01 9.23 6.68
N ASN A 553 1.27 9.50 6.41
CA ASN A 553 2.33 9.44 7.40
C ASN A 553 2.72 10.85 7.91
N PHE A 554 2.48 11.11 9.19
CA PHE A 554 2.62 12.42 9.84
C PHE A 554 3.20 12.31 11.27
N GLY A 555 3.67 13.44 11.82
CA GLY A 555 4.10 13.57 13.21
C GLY A 555 2.93 13.54 14.22
N SER A 556 3.11 14.14 15.39
CA SER A 556 2.07 14.19 16.43
C SER A 556 0.90 15.11 16.04
N PRO A 557 -0.37 14.64 16.05
CA PRO A 557 -1.56 15.47 15.84
C PRO A 557 -1.87 16.39 17.04
N GLU A 558 -1.01 16.39 18.06
CA GLU A 558 -1.08 17.33 19.17
C GLU A 558 -0.33 18.64 18.87
N ASP A 559 0.56 18.66 17.86
CA ASP A 559 1.15 19.89 17.35
C ASP A 559 0.20 20.56 16.32
N PRO A 560 -0.19 21.84 16.50
CA PRO A 560 -1.13 22.50 15.59
C PRO A 560 -0.62 22.70 14.16
N GLY A 561 0.70 22.71 13.94
CA GLY A 561 1.33 22.78 12.63
C GLY A 561 1.23 21.46 11.88
N VAL A 562 1.58 20.36 12.53
CA VAL A 562 1.44 19.00 11.97
C VAL A 562 -0.04 18.69 11.68
N MET A 563 -0.93 19.03 12.61
CA MET A 563 -2.38 18.84 12.43
C MET A 563 -2.94 19.66 11.24
N TRP A 564 -2.45 20.89 11.05
CA TRP A 564 -2.79 21.71 9.88
C TRP A 564 -2.25 21.10 8.58
N GLN A 565 -1.01 20.63 8.56
CA GLN A 565 -0.43 19.96 7.38
C GLN A 565 -1.21 18.70 7.00
N PHE A 566 -1.64 17.89 7.98
CA PHE A 566 -2.49 16.72 7.75
C PHE A 566 -3.85 17.13 7.16
N ALA A 567 -4.52 18.12 7.76
CA ALA A 567 -5.83 18.58 7.30
C ALA A 567 -5.80 19.11 5.85
N GLU A 568 -4.75 19.84 5.49
CA GLU A 568 -4.55 20.37 4.13
C GLU A 568 -4.16 19.28 3.13
N ALA A 569 -3.36 18.28 3.52
CA ALA A 569 -3.04 17.13 2.66
C ALA A 569 -4.28 16.26 2.38
N VAL A 570 -5.09 15.94 3.41
CA VAL A 570 -6.38 15.25 3.23
C VAL A 570 -7.33 16.06 2.34
N ARG A 571 -7.36 17.39 2.50
CA ARG A 571 -8.15 18.28 1.65
C ARG A 571 -7.66 18.24 0.19
N GLY A 572 -6.34 18.25 -0.03
CA GLY A 572 -5.70 18.17 -1.34
C GLY A 572 -6.02 16.88 -2.08
N LEU A 573 -5.83 15.75 -1.41
CA LEU A 573 -6.15 14.43 -1.95
C LEU A 573 -7.66 14.29 -2.23
N ALA A 574 -8.53 14.72 -1.31
CA ALA A 574 -9.98 14.65 -1.52
C ALA A 574 -10.47 15.55 -2.67
N ASP A 575 -9.95 16.78 -2.77
CA ASP A 575 -10.26 17.69 -3.88
C ASP A 575 -9.71 17.15 -5.22
N GLY A 576 -8.54 16.50 -5.21
CA GLY A 576 -7.93 15.90 -6.41
C GLY A 576 -8.64 14.65 -6.91
N CYS A 577 -9.04 13.74 -6.01
CA CYS A 577 -9.83 12.56 -6.33
C CYS A 577 -11.19 12.93 -6.94
N ALA A 578 -11.85 13.97 -6.40
CA ALA A 578 -13.10 14.50 -6.96
C ALA A 578 -12.92 15.12 -8.36
N GLU A 579 -11.78 15.79 -8.61
CA GLU A 579 -11.44 16.44 -9.90
C GLU A 579 -11.08 15.41 -10.99
N LEU A 580 -10.25 14.42 -10.66
CA LEU A 580 -9.95 13.29 -11.54
C LEU A 580 -11.15 12.37 -11.74
N GLY A 581 -12.07 12.30 -10.77
CA GLY A 581 -13.27 11.45 -10.81
C GLY A 581 -13.01 10.00 -10.42
N ILE A 582 -12.03 9.75 -9.55
CA ILE A 582 -11.68 8.43 -9.02
C ILE A 582 -11.76 8.44 -7.49
N PRO A 583 -12.47 7.50 -6.83
CA PRO A 583 -12.68 7.56 -5.39
C PRO A 583 -11.49 6.99 -4.60
N VAL A 584 -11.29 7.52 -3.39
CA VAL A 584 -10.53 6.82 -2.34
C VAL A 584 -11.39 5.67 -1.83
N THR A 585 -10.85 4.45 -1.84
CA THR A 585 -11.60 3.22 -1.52
C THR A 585 -11.36 2.77 -0.08
N GLY A 586 -10.18 3.07 0.46
CA GLY A 586 -9.73 2.78 1.83
C GLY A 586 -8.26 3.16 1.99
N GLY A 587 -7.76 3.25 3.21
CA GLY A 587 -6.41 3.72 3.50
C GLY A 587 -6.08 3.64 4.99
N ASN A 588 -4.95 4.23 5.38
CA ASN A 588 -4.36 4.17 6.72
C ASN A 588 -3.81 5.54 7.16
N VAL A 589 -3.81 5.82 8.47
CA VAL A 589 -3.18 7.02 9.05
C VAL A 589 -2.13 6.63 10.09
N SER A 590 -0.88 6.98 9.81
CA SER A 590 0.24 6.85 10.73
C SER A 590 0.56 8.22 11.33
N PHE A 591 0.20 8.41 12.59
CA PHE A 591 0.56 9.58 13.40
C PHE A 591 1.76 9.29 14.30
N TYR A 592 2.26 10.32 15.00
CA TYR A 592 3.36 10.23 15.96
C TYR A 592 4.71 9.77 15.37
N ASN A 593 4.91 9.91 14.06
CA ASN A 593 6.22 9.73 13.42
C ASN A 593 7.13 10.94 13.73
N GLN A 594 7.59 11.02 14.97
CA GLN A 594 8.54 12.04 15.44
C GLN A 594 9.39 11.55 16.60
N THR A 595 10.65 12.01 16.65
CA THR A 595 11.58 11.76 17.76
C THR A 595 11.81 13.06 18.52
N GLY A 596 11.40 13.10 19.79
CA GLY A 596 11.34 14.35 20.54
C GLY A 596 10.45 15.38 19.84
N ALA A 597 11.06 16.52 19.43
CA ALA A 597 10.38 17.61 18.73
C ALA A 597 10.58 17.59 17.20
N ALA A 598 11.36 16.65 16.65
CA ALA A 598 11.62 16.54 15.22
C ALA A 598 10.65 15.55 14.57
N ALA A 599 9.66 16.07 13.84
CA ALA A 599 8.76 15.28 13.01
C ALA A 599 9.34 15.03 11.62
N ILE A 600 8.90 13.93 10.99
CA ILE A 600 9.09 13.68 9.56
C ILE A 600 8.49 14.81 8.72
N HIS A 601 8.85 14.84 7.43
CA HIS A 601 8.05 15.58 6.46
C HIS A 601 6.64 14.97 6.32
N PRO A 602 5.59 15.78 6.10
CA PRO A 602 4.27 15.29 5.69
C PRO A 602 4.41 14.31 4.52
N THR A 603 4.02 13.05 4.69
CA THR A 603 4.22 12.02 3.66
C THR A 603 2.90 11.29 3.38
N PRO A 604 2.00 11.92 2.60
CA PRO A 604 0.85 11.23 2.03
C PRO A 604 1.34 10.33 0.89
N VAL A 605 1.46 9.02 1.14
CA VAL A 605 1.71 8.05 0.06
C VAL A 605 0.36 7.70 -0.56
N VAL A 606 0.26 7.83 -1.89
CA VAL A 606 -0.98 7.63 -2.65
C VAL A 606 -0.78 6.46 -3.60
N GLY A 607 -1.59 5.41 -3.45
CA GLY A 607 -1.64 4.27 -4.36
C GLY A 607 -2.80 4.40 -5.34
N VAL A 608 -2.55 4.24 -6.65
CA VAL A 608 -3.58 4.34 -7.69
C VAL A 608 -3.69 3.03 -8.46
N LEU A 609 -4.93 2.54 -8.61
CA LEU A 609 -5.28 1.34 -9.37
C LEU A 609 -5.84 1.73 -10.75
N GLY A 610 -5.34 1.09 -11.81
CA GLY A 610 -5.89 1.15 -13.16
C GLY A 610 -6.18 -0.22 -13.78
N VAL A 611 -6.90 -0.22 -14.90
CA VAL A 611 -7.32 -1.43 -15.63
C VAL A 611 -6.82 -1.39 -17.07
N LEU A 612 -6.38 -2.55 -17.57
CA LEU A 612 -6.08 -2.85 -18.96
C LEU A 612 -7.11 -3.87 -19.46
N GLU A 613 -7.86 -3.57 -20.53
CA GLU A 613 -8.78 -4.53 -21.16
C GLU A 613 -8.04 -5.80 -21.61
N ASN A 614 -6.76 -5.64 -22.02
CA ASN A 614 -5.87 -6.73 -22.38
C ASN A 614 -4.41 -6.35 -22.03
N VAL A 615 -3.76 -7.14 -21.19
CA VAL A 615 -2.34 -6.96 -20.81
C VAL A 615 -1.34 -7.21 -21.94
N ALA A 616 -1.76 -7.49 -23.17
CA ALA A 616 -0.86 -7.51 -24.32
C ALA A 616 -0.56 -6.09 -24.85
N ASP A 617 -1.48 -5.15 -24.65
CA ASP A 617 -1.43 -3.80 -25.24
C ASP A 617 -0.66 -2.79 -24.37
N ARG A 618 -0.10 -3.28 -23.26
CA ARG A 618 0.70 -2.53 -22.27
C ARG A 618 1.95 -1.85 -22.85
N VAL A 619 2.29 -0.68 -22.34
CA VAL A 619 3.53 0.02 -22.68
C VAL A 619 4.52 -0.03 -21.50
N ALA A 620 5.82 0.01 -21.81
CA ALA A 620 6.95 -0.09 -20.87
C ALA A 620 7.82 1.18 -20.97
N THR A 621 8.68 1.47 -19.99
CA THR A 621 9.55 2.68 -20.01
C THR A 621 10.69 2.56 -21.04
N GLY A 622 11.28 1.37 -21.16
CA GLY A 622 12.55 1.16 -21.88
C GLY A 622 12.47 1.34 -23.40
N PHE A 623 13.45 2.04 -23.98
CA PHE A 623 13.55 2.22 -25.44
C PHE A 623 13.79 0.88 -26.16
N VAL A 624 12.88 0.53 -27.06
CA VAL A 624 12.92 -0.77 -27.77
C VAL A 624 13.81 -0.71 -29.01
N ALA A 625 14.79 -1.62 -29.11
CA ALA A 625 15.63 -1.76 -30.29
C ALA A 625 14.82 -2.22 -31.50
N ARG A 626 14.95 -1.53 -32.64
CA ARG A 626 14.23 -1.88 -33.88
C ARG A 626 15.05 -2.76 -34.81
N PRO A 627 14.40 -3.64 -35.61
CA PRO A 627 15.06 -4.38 -36.68
C PRO A 627 15.80 -3.44 -37.65
N ASN A 628 16.87 -3.96 -38.26
CA ASN A 628 17.68 -3.26 -39.27
C ASN A 628 18.33 -1.93 -38.81
N ASN A 629 18.47 -1.73 -37.49
CA ASN A 629 18.93 -0.47 -36.88
C ASN A 629 18.06 0.74 -37.24
N ASP A 630 16.75 0.55 -37.40
CA ASP A 630 15.84 1.70 -37.42
C ASP A 630 15.70 2.33 -36.02
N HIS A 631 15.01 3.46 -35.95
CA HIS A 631 14.82 4.26 -34.74
C HIS A 631 13.34 4.60 -34.55
N ASP A 632 12.98 4.94 -33.32
CA ASP A 632 11.70 5.58 -33.01
C ASP A 632 11.89 7.09 -32.87
N GLN A 633 10.79 7.83 -33.04
CA GLN A 633 10.74 9.27 -32.80
C GLN A 633 10.46 9.52 -31.30
N LEU A 634 11.22 10.42 -30.68
CA LEU A 634 11.06 10.75 -29.26
C LEU A 634 10.25 12.04 -29.10
N PHE A 635 9.09 11.90 -28.48
CA PHE A 635 8.19 13.00 -28.15
C PHE A 635 8.23 13.29 -26.65
N LEU A 636 8.36 14.56 -26.28
CA LEU A 636 8.01 15.05 -24.95
C LEU A 636 6.55 15.50 -24.98
N LEU A 637 5.72 14.96 -24.09
CA LEU A 637 4.36 15.40 -23.82
C LEU A 637 4.35 16.36 -22.62
N GLY A 638 3.41 17.30 -22.60
CA GLY A 638 3.29 18.31 -21.54
C GLY A 638 4.14 19.57 -21.78
N GLU A 639 4.30 20.40 -20.75
CA GLU A 639 5.06 21.67 -20.80
C GLU A 639 6.09 21.74 -19.66
N THR A 640 7.36 22.01 -19.99
CA THR A 640 8.40 22.26 -18.97
C THR A 640 8.42 23.74 -18.59
N HIS A 641 8.28 24.04 -17.30
CA HIS A 641 8.36 25.39 -16.74
C HIS A 641 9.70 25.62 -16.02
N VAL A 642 9.82 26.72 -15.26
CA VAL A 642 11.00 27.00 -14.41
C VAL A 642 10.64 26.65 -12.98
N GLU A 643 10.46 25.35 -12.73
CA GLU A 643 10.06 24.79 -11.43
C GLU A 643 11.19 23.87 -10.94
N LEU A 644 11.87 24.30 -9.88
CA LEU A 644 13.08 23.66 -9.34
C LEU A 644 13.01 23.53 -7.81
N SER A 645 12.05 24.18 -7.15
CA SER A 645 11.88 24.16 -5.70
C SER A 645 11.32 22.83 -5.19
N GLY A 646 12.02 22.24 -4.23
CA GLY A 646 11.77 20.88 -3.71
C GLY A 646 12.54 19.77 -4.44
N SER A 647 13.19 20.08 -5.57
CA SER A 647 13.72 19.08 -6.51
C SER A 647 14.88 18.23 -6.02
N GLU A 648 15.07 17.06 -6.64
CA GLU A 648 16.28 16.27 -6.46
C GLU A 648 17.52 17.04 -6.93
N TRP A 649 17.43 17.91 -7.95
CA TRP A 649 18.56 18.78 -8.29
C TRP A 649 18.93 19.73 -7.15
N ALA A 650 17.94 20.42 -6.58
CA ALA A 650 18.13 21.36 -5.48
C ALA A 650 18.71 20.65 -4.24
N TRP A 651 18.23 19.45 -3.94
CA TRP A 651 18.75 18.61 -2.86
C TRP A 651 20.19 18.13 -3.14
N VAL A 652 20.41 17.41 -4.25
CA VAL A 652 21.68 16.73 -4.57
C VAL A 652 22.83 17.69 -4.90
N THR A 653 22.55 18.92 -5.35
CA THR A 653 23.58 19.91 -5.68
C THR A 653 23.75 21.01 -4.64
N HIS A 654 22.74 21.31 -3.81
CA HIS A 654 22.76 22.45 -2.89
C HIS A 654 22.32 22.13 -1.45
N GLU A 655 21.95 20.88 -1.13
CA GLU A 655 21.34 20.48 0.15
C GLU A 655 20.11 21.36 0.49
N HIS A 656 19.38 21.78 -0.54
CA HIS A 656 18.37 22.82 -0.46
C HIS A 656 16.94 22.26 -0.42
N LEU A 657 16.14 22.80 0.50
CA LEU A 657 14.69 22.63 0.53
C LEU A 657 14.05 23.99 0.81
N GLY A 658 13.33 24.53 -0.17
CA GLY A 658 12.65 25.82 -0.07
C GLY A 658 11.91 26.18 -1.37
N GLY A 659 11.11 27.22 -1.32
CA GLY A 659 10.20 27.70 -2.36
C GLY A 659 8.86 26.96 -2.40
N VAL A 660 8.23 26.91 -3.57
CA VAL A 660 6.94 26.23 -3.79
C VAL A 660 7.13 25.01 -4.70
N PRO A 661 6.39 23.92 -4.51
CA PRO A 661 6.51 22.74 -5.37
C PRO A 661 5.90 23.00 -6.77
N PRO A 662 6.17 22.13 -7.76
CA PRO A 662 5.60 22.23 -9.10
C PRO A 662 4.08 22.37 -9.12
N GLN A 663 3.53 23.11 -10.06
CA GLN A 663 2.08 23.28 -10.20
C GLN A 663 1.46 22.11 -10.97
N VAL A 664 0.38 21.57 -10.42
CA VAL A 664 -0.33 20.40 -10.96
C VAL A 664 -1.68 20.79 -11.53
N ASP A 665 -1.94 20.37 -12.77
CA ASP A 665 -3.22 20.51 -13.48
C ASP A 665 -3.80 19.12 -13.71
N LEU A 666 -4.74 18.72 -12.85
CA LEU A 666 -5.35 17.39 -12.89
C LEU A 666 -6.27 17.19 -14.09
N ALA A 667 -6.76 18.28 -14.70
CA ALA A 667 -7.51 18.20 -15.95
C ALA A 667 -6.58 17.84 -17.13
N ARG A 668 -5.35 18.37 -17.15
CA ARG A 668 -4.29 17.96 -18.09
C ARG A 668 -3.80 16.54 -17.85
N GLU A 669 -3.56 16.12 -16.60
CA GLU A 669 -3.18 14.72 -16.29
C GLU A 669 -4.25 13.74 -16.81
N LYS A 670 -5.54 14.09 -16.67
CA LYS A 670 -6.67 13.30 -17.19
C LYS A 670 -6.75 13.27 -18.73
N GLN A 671 -6.38 14.35 -19.42
CA GLN A 671 -6.25 14.39 -20.89
C GLN A 671 -5.06 13.54 -21.37
N LEU A 672 -3.93 13.61 -20.65
CA LEU A 672 -2.73 12.83 -20.90
C LEU A 672 -3.00 11.33 -20.73
N ALA A 673 -3.69 10.91 -19.67
CA ALA A 673 -4.08 9.51 -19.49
C ALA A 673 -5.05 9.00 -20.59
N GLY A 674 -6.00 9.84 -21.03
CA GLY A 674 -6.87 9.53 -22.16
C GLY A 674 -6.08 9.28 -23.46
N LEU A 675 -5.15 10.18 -23.78
CA LEU A 675 -4.23 10.04 -24.91
C LEU A 675 -3.39 8.77 -24.83
N LEU A 676 -2.81 8.46 -23.67
CA LEU A 676 -1.91 7.32 -23.48
C LEU A 676 -2.66 5.98 -23.65
N ALA A 677 -3.85 5.85 -23.04
CA ALA A 677 -4.68 4.66 -23.19
C ALA A 677 -5.15 4.45 -24.64
N ASP A 678 -5.55 5.51 -25.34
CA ASP A 678 -5.90 5.44 -26.77
C ASP A 678 -4.69 5.04 -27.63
N ALA A 679 -3.55 5.72 -27.46
CA ALA A 679 -2.36 5.50 -28.26
C ALA A 679 -1.71 4.12 -28.04
N ALA A 680 -1.75 3.59 -26.81
CA ALA A 680 -1.36 2.22 -26.49
C ALA A 680 -2.24 1.21 -27.24
N ARG A 681 -3.57 1.35 -27.10
CA ARG A 681 -4.58 0.47 -27.72
C ARG A 681 -4.53 0.41 -29.25
N VAL A 682 -4.04 1.46 -29.92
CA VAL A 682 -3.81 1.47 -31.38
C VAL A 682 -2.34 1.21 -31.79
N GLY A 683 -1.47 0.80 -30.87
CA GLY A 683 -0.07 0.48 -31.13
C GLY A 683 0.74 1.66 -31.69
N HIS A 684 0.49 2.87 -31.17
CA HIS A 684 1.22 4.10 -31.55
C HIS A 684 2.36 4.44 -30.59
N LEU A 685 2.51 3.70 -29.50
CA LEU A 685 3.59 3.80 -28.53
C LEU A 685 4.47 2.56 -28.58
N SER A 686 5.78 2.74 -28.42
CA SER A 686 6.76 1.65 -28.24
C SER A 686 7.23 1.58 -26.80
N SER A 687 7.47 2.75 -26.21
CA SER A 687 7.76 2.95 -24.80
C SER A 687 7.18 4.30 -24.36
N THR A 688 6.76 4.38 -23.10
CA THR A 688 6.33 5.62 -22.44
C THR A 688 6.82 5.60 -21.01
N HIS A 689 7.39 6.71 -20.59
CA HIS A 689 7.99 6.88 -19.28
C HIS A 689 7.60 8.24 -18.71
N ASP A 690 7.27 8.26 -17.44
CA ASP A 690 6.98 9.45 -16.65
C ASP A 690 8.17 10.46 -16.57
N LEU A 691 7.87 11.72 -16.21
CA LEU A 691 8.85 12.72 -15.74
C LEU A 691 8.49 13.18 -14.31
N SER A 692 9.10 12.51 -13.33
CA SER A 692 9.04 12.76 -11.89
C SER A 692 10.35 13.38 -11.38
N ASP A 693 10.88 12.92 -10.24
CA ASP A 693 12.14 13.36 -9.63
C ASP A 693 13.30 13.28 -10.64
N GLY A 694 14.16 14.31 -10.69
CA GLY A 694 15.26 14.45 -11.65
C GLY A 694 14.86 14.88 -13.07
N GLY A 695 13.57 14.78 -13.44
CA GLY A 695 13.00 15.27 -14.69
C GLY A 695 13.52 14.55 -15.95
N LEU A 696 13.44 15.23 -17.12
CA LEU A 696 13.73 14.65 -18.43
C LEU A 696 15.11 13.97 -18.52
N ALA A 697 16.11 14.47 -17.80
CA ALA A 697 17.44 13.88 -17.74
C ALA A 697 17.43 12.48 -17.11
N GLN A 698 16.61 12.25 -16.08
CA GLN A 698 16.45 10.96 -15.41
C GLN A 698 15.75 9.97 -16.35
N SER A 699 14.55 10.31 -16.83
CA SER A 699 13.76 9.44 -17.72
C SER A 699 14.52 9.05 -18.99
N LEU A 700 15.34 9.96 -19.55
CA LEU A 700 16.20 9.65 -20.71
C LEU A 700 17.31 8.65 -20.38
N VAL A 701 17.88 8.68 -19.17
CA VAL A 701 18.89 7.70 -18.75
C VAL A 701 18.24 6.35 -18.45
N GLU A 702 17.10 6.33 -17.76
CA GLU A 702 16.38 5.11 -17.40
C GLU A 702 15.82 4.39 -18.64
N SER A 703 15.09 5.08 -19.54
CA SER A 703 14.65 4.52 -20.82
C SER A 703 15.82 4.00 -21.67
N CYS A 704 16.99 4.67 -21.63
CA CYS A 704 18.20 4.20 -22.32
C CYS A 704 18.80 2.94 -21.69
N LEU A 705 18.97 2.92 -20.37
CA LEU A 705 19.64 1.84 -19.64
C LEU A 705 18.80 0.56 -19.60
N ARG A 706 17.47 0.69 -19.52
CA ARG A 706 16.51 -0.42 -19.36
C ARG A 706 16.72 -1.58 -20.33
N TYR A 707 16.97 -1.28 -21.60
CA TYR A 707 17.30 -2.27 -22.64
C TYR A 707 18.63 -1.98 -23.37
N GLY A 708 19.41 -1.00 -22.93
CA GLY A 708 20.72 -0.66 -23.52
C GLY A 708 20.65 0.02 -24.89
N VAL A 709 19.61 0.80 -25.15
CA VAL A 709 19.38 1.51 -26.42
C VAL A 709 19.69 2.99 -26.23
N GLY A 710 20.59 3.54 -27.06
CA GLY A 710 20.96 4.96 -26.98
C GLY A 710 19.84 5.90 -27.42
N ALA A 711 20.06 7.19 -27.28
CA ALA A 711 19.16 8.24 -27.77
C ALA A 711 19.93 9.50 -28.18
N ARG A 712 19.40 10.21 -29.17
CA ARG A 712 19.92 11.52 -29.62
C ARG A 712 18.78 12.53 -29.64
N ILE A 713 18.83 13.50 -28.74
CA ILE A 713 17.85 14.58 -28.63
C ILE A 713 18.49 15.95 -28.91
N ALA A 714 17.66 16.94 -29.25
CA ALA A 714 18.03 18.35 -29.34
C ALA A 714 17.29 19.15 -28.26
N VAL A 715 17.93 20.21 -27.77
CA VAL A 715 17.28 21.21 -26.92
C VAL A 715 16.45 22.14 -27.83
N PRO A 716 15.15 22.38 -27.56
CA PRO A 716 14.34 23.28 -28.39
C PRO A 716 14.84 24.73 -28.39
N GLU A 717 14.63 25.48 -29.47
CA GLU A 717 15.08 26.89 -29.61
C GLU A 717 14.69 27.78 -28.40
N ARG A 718 13.51 27.57 -27.80
CA ARG A 718 13.06 28.33 -26.61
C ARG A 718 13.87 28.06 -25.33
N PHE A 719 14.68 27.01 -25.34
CA PHE A 719 15.62 26.61 -24.29
C PHE A 719 17.10 26.74 -24.72
N GLU A 720 17.41 27.20 -25.95
CA GLU A 720 18.79 27.38 -26.43
C GLU A 720 19.44 28.66 -25.86
N GLY A 721 19.86 28.65 -24.59
CA GLY A 721 20.75 29.69 -24.07
C GLY A 721 20.94 29.72 -22.56
N GLY A 722 22.18 30.03 -22.12
CA GLY A 722 22.53 30.14 -20.70
C GLY A 722 22.20 28.87 -19.92
N SER A 723 21.45 29.00 -18.84
CA SER A 723 20.96 27.87 -18.03
C SER A 723 19.54 27.40 -18.41
N MET A 724 19.04 27.73 -19.60
CA MET A 724 17.77 27.18 -20.10
C MET A 724 17.87 25.71 -20.59
N PRO A 725 18.99 25.21 -21.14
CA PRO A 725 19.16 23.77 -21.38
C PRO A 725 19.11 22.96 -20.07
N PHE A 726 19.61 23.55 -18.97
CA PHE A 726 19.45 22.96 -17.63
C PHE A 726 17.97 22.86 -17.24
N VAL A 727 17.17 23.93 -17.41
CA VAL A 727 15.73 23.91 -17.09
C VAL A 727 14.99 22.85 -17.92
N PHE A 728 15.28 22.74 -19.21
CA PHE A 728 14.68 21.73 -20.09
C PHE A 728 14.94 20.29 -19.62
N LEU A 729 16.14 20.03 -19.10
CA LEU A 729 16.59 18.70 -18.68
C LEU A 729 16.20 18.33 -17.24
N PHE A 730 16.25 19.27 -16.30
CA PHE A 730 16.22 18.98 -14.85
C PHE A 730 15.06 19.66 -14.09
N SER A 731 14.11 20.32 -14.76
CA SER A 731 12.88 20.79 -14.10
C SER A 731 11.87 19.65 -13.99
N GLU A 732 11.19 19.60 -12.85
CA GLU A 732 10.28 18.52 -12.41
C GLU A 732 8.80 18.94 -12.51
N SER A 733 8.45 19.81 -13.48
CA SER A 733 7.05 20.14 -13.82
C SER A 733 6.19 18.89 -14.00
N ALA A 734 5.00 18.88 -13.40
CA ALA A 734 4.04 17.77 -13.50
C ALA A 734 3.40 17.65 -14.90
N GLY A 735 2.63 16.59 -15.16
CA GLY A 735 1.88 16.41 -16.41
C GLY A 735 2.74 16.24 -17.67
N ARG A 736 3.91 15.59 -17.55
CA ARG A 736 4.83 15.33 -18.66
C ARG A 736 5.18 13.85 -18.77
N VAL A 737 5.38 13.39 -20.01
CA VAL A 737 5.74 12.00 -20.35
C VAL A 737 6.69 12.00 -21.54
N LEU A 738 7.71 11.15 -21.48
CA LEU A 738 8.62 10.82 -22.58
C LEU A 738 8.05 9.62 -23.35
N ALA A 739 7.67 9.83 -24.61
CA ALA A 739 7.07 8.81 -25.47
C ALA A 739 7.99 8.47 -26.66
N SER A 740 8.25 7.18 -26.89
CA SER A 740 8.88 6.70 -28.13
C SER A 740 7.80 6.14 -29.09
N VAL A 741 7.81 6.65 -30.32
CA VAL A 741 6.74 6.45 -31.32
C VAL A 741 7.31 5.75 -32.57
N PRO A 742 6.67 4.68 -33.08
CA PRO A 742 7.11 4.01 -34.30
C PRO A 742 7.14 4.94 -35.52
N ARG A 743 8.16 4.79 -36.38
CA ARG A 743 8.21 5.55 -37.63
C ARG A 743 7.04 5.24 -38.55
N GLY A 744 6.47 6.28 -39.15
CA GLY A 744 5.22 6.24 -39.90
C GLY A 744 3.95 6.43 -39.05
N HIS A 745 4.02 6.32 -37.71
CA HIS A 745 2.88 6.55 -36.82
C HIS A 745 2.80 8.02 -36.35
N GLU A 746 3.80 8.86 -36.65
CA GLU A 746 3.96 10.22 -36.11
C GLU A 746 2.73 11.09 -36.38
N LYS A 747 2.17 10.99 -37.59
CA LYS A 747 1.00 11.78 -38.02
C LYS A 747 -0.31 11.35 -37.35
N ALA A 748 -0.41 10.09 -36.94
CA ALA A 748 -1.58 9.58 -36.25
C ALA A 748 -1.48 9.87 -34.75
N PHE A 749 -0.30 9.65 -34.15
CA PHE A 749 -0.01 10.03 -32.77
C PHE A 749 -0.20 11.53 -32.52
N THR A 750 0.41 12.40 -33.33
CA THR A 750 0.26 13.86 -33.17
C THR A 750 -1.16 14.37 -33.45
N ALA A 751 -1.99 13.61 -34.19
CA ALA A 751 -3.41 13.88 -34.33
C ALA A 751 -4.20 13.50 -33.06
N LEU A 752 -3.90 12.36 -32.43
CA LEU A 752 -4.47 11.98 -31.12
C LEU A 752 -4.11 13.00 -30.04
N CYS A 753 -2.85 13.48 -30.00
CA CYS A 753 -2.46 14.54 -29.06
C CYS A 753 -3.30 15.82 -29.26
N ALA A 754 -3.57 16.20 -30.51
CA ALA A 754 -4.42 17.35 -30.84
C ALA A 754 -5.92 17.12 -30.54
N GLU A 755 -6.40 15.88 -30.57
CA GLU A 755 -7.77 15.50 -30.21
C GLU A 755 -7.99 15.55 -28.69
N HIS A 756 -7.05 15.03 -27.90
CA HIS A 756 -7.07 15.11 -26.43
C HIS A 756 -6.64 16.48 -25.88
N GLY A 757 -6.05 17.35 -26.71
CA GLY A 757 -5.61 18.70 -26.33
C GLY A 757 -4.24 18.76 -25.65
N VAL A 758 -3.48 17.67 -25.68
CA VAL A 758 -2.18 17.52 -25.01
C VAL A 758 -1.06 18.20 -25.83
N PRO A 759 -0.31 19.14 -25.25
CA PRO A 759 0.86 19.73 -25.92
C PRO A 759 1.98 18.70 -26.04
N TRP A 760 2.71 18.77 -27.15
CA TRP A 760 3.79 17.83 -27.47
C TRP A 760 4.92 18.50 -28.24
N GLU A 761 6.11 17.91 -28.17
CA GLU A 761 7.29 18.33 -28.93
C GLU A 761 8.12 17.13 -29.39
N LEU A 762 8.52 17.11 -30.66
CA LEU A 762 9.47 16.12 -31.17
C LEU A 762 10.89 16.53 -30.76
N ILE A 763 11.45 15.86 -29.74
CA ILE A 763 12.74 16.22 -29.14
C ILE A 763 13.92 15.46 -29.76
N GLY A 764 13.70 14.31 -30.42
CA GLY A 764 14.79 13.52 -30.99
C GLY A 764 14.41 12.13 -31.49
N VAL A 765 15.37 11.21 -31.42
CA VAL A 765 15.23 9.82 -31.87
C VAL A 765 15.95 8.84 -30.95
N THR A 766 15.51 7.59 -30.91
CA THR A 766 16.33 6.50 -30.35
C THR A 766 17.54 6.22 -31.26
N ASP A 767 18.62 5.67 -30.69
CA ASP A 767 19.83 5.31 -31.42
C ASP A 767 20.42 3.97 -30.91
N PRO A 768 19.88 2.83 -31.38
CA PRO A 768 20.38 1.51 -31.01
C PRO A 768 21.85 1.24 -31.42
N ALA A 769 22.39 2.00 -32.38
CA ALA A 769 23.77 1.87 -32.84
C ALA A 769 24.73 2.85 -32.15
N GLY A 770 24.21 3.89 -31.52
CA GLY A 770 24.99 4.99 -30.95
C GLY A 770 25.71 4.66 -29.65
N GLY A 771 25.21 3.73 -28.83
CA GLY A 771 25.83 3.31 -27.57
C GLY A 771 25.97 4.42 -26.52
N ALA A 772 25.17 5.49 -26.62
CA ALA A 772 25.27 6.68 -25.78
C ALA A 772 23.91 7.40 -25.68
N LEU A 773 23.77 8.23 -24.64
CA LEU A 773 22.83 9.35 -24.63
C LEU A 773 23.55 10.60 -25.12
N GLU A 774 22.97 11.30 -26.10
CA GLU A 774 23.49 12.56 -26.64
C GLU A 774 22.41 13.64 -26.61
N VAL A 775 22.75 14.78 -26.01
CA VAL A 775 21.97 16.01 -26.08
C VAL A 775 22.74 16.97 -26.98
N HIS A 776 22.25 17.14 -28.20
CA HIS A 776 22.97 17.84 -29.27
C HIS A 776 23.39 19.25 -28.86
N GLY A 777 24.68 19.56 -29.05
CA GLY A 777 25.28 20.83 -28.65
C GLY A 777 25.54 20.99 -27.15
N GLN A 778 25.06 20.07 -26.30
CA GLN A 778 25.26 20.09 -24.85
C GLN A 778 26.26 19.00 -24.41
N PHE A 779 25.94 17.72 -24.53
CA PHE A 779 26.84 16.64 -24.07
C PHE A 779 26.56 15.28 -24.73
N ARG A 780 27.51 14.35 -24.53
CA ARG A 780 27.37 12.93 -24.85
C ARG A 780 27.97 12.08 -23.73
N ILE A 781 27.26 11.05 -23.30
CA ILE A 781 27.67 10.13 -22.22
C ILE A 781 27.44 8.69 -22.72
N GLY A 782 28.43 7.81 -22.55
CA GLY A 782 28.30 6.41 -22.97
C GLY A 782 27.35 5.63 -22.06
N LEU A 783 26.64 4.64 -22.61
CA LEU A 783 25.71 3.84 -21.80
C LEU A 783 26.40 3.07 -20.66
N ASP A 784 27.66 2.67 -20.85
CA ASP A 784 28.43 2.00 -19.79
C ASP A 784 28.82 2.97 -18.65
N GLU A 785 29.11 4.24 -18.96
CA GLU A 785 29.41 5.29 -17.97
C GLU A 785 28.15 5.71 -17.21
N LEU A 786 27.01 5.82 -17.90
CA LEU A 786 25.70 6.01 -17.26
C LEU A 786 25.35 4.84 -16.34
N ARG A 787 25.59 3.59 -16.78
CA ARG A 787 25.34 2.40 -15.98
C ARG A 787 26.24 2.35 -14.74
N GLU A 788 27.54 2.59 -14.88
CA GLU A 788 28.48 2.60 -13.76
C GLU A 788 28.07 3.61 -12.68
N ALA A 789 27.68 4.82 -13.08
CA ALA A 789 27.17 5.84 -12.16
C ALA A 789 25.81 5.45 -11.54
N HIS A 790 24.85 4.99 -12.35
CA HIS A 790 23.49 4.67 -11.92
C HIS A 790 23.42 3.44 -10.99
N THR A 791 24.19 2.39 -11.24
CA THR A 791 24.15 1.15 -10.45
C THR A 791 25.13 1.09 -9.28
N GLY A 792 26.04 2.07 -9.16
CA GLY A 792 27.13 2.02 -8.19
C GLY A 792 26.73 2.29 -6.74
N THR A 793 25.72 3.13 -6.51
CA THR A 793 25.50 3.79 -5.21
C THR A 793 25.04 2.84 -4.10
N LEU A 794 23.89 2.16 -4.23
CA LEU A 794 23.40 1.27 -3.15
C LEU A 794 24.37 0.12 -2.83
N PRO A 795 24.96 -0.59 -3.83
CA PRO A 795 25.96 -1.62 -3.55
C PRO A 795 27.25 -1.08 -2.90
N SER A 796 27.61 0.18 -3.13
CA SER A 796 28.77 0.81 -2.46
C SER A 796 28.48 1.26 -1.02
N LEU A 797 27.21 1.51 -0.67
CA LEU A 797 26.80 1.90 0.68
C LEU A 797 26.52 0.69 1.58
N PHE A 798 25.83 -0.32 1.04
CA PHE A 798 25.32 -1.47 1.81
C PHE A 798 26.04 -2.80 1.49
N GLY A 799 26.99 -2.80 0.56
CA GLY A 799 27.70 -4.00 0.09
C GLY A 799 26.90 -4.78 -0.96
N GLY A 800 27.48 -5.87 -1.49
CA GLY A 800 26.74 -6.78 -2.36
C GLY A 800 25.74 -7.64 -1.57
N VAL A 801 24.59 -7.96 -2.16
CA VAL A 801 23.54 -8.79 -1.54
C VAL A 801 24.13 -10.09 -0.99
N GLN A 802 24.04 -10.28 0.32
CA GLN A 802 24.47 -11.51 0.99
C GLN A 802 23.29 -12.47 1.08
N PRO A 803 23.48 -13.79 0.86
CA PRO A 803 22.48 -14.78 1.22
C PRO A 803 22.19 -14.69 2.72
N PHE A 804 20.93 -14.40 3.08
CA PHE A 804 20.53 -14.32 4.48
C PHE A 804 20.51 -15.73 5.11
N GLU A 805 21.45 -16.01 6.01
CA GLU A 805 21.40 -17.22 6.83
C GLU A 805 20.23 -17.10 7.82
N VAL A 806 19.09 -17.70 7.50
CA VAL A 806 17.99 -17.89 8.44
C VAL A 806 18.48 -18.84 9.54
N THR A 807 19.02 -18.28 10.62
CA THR A 807 19.30 -19.01 11.84
C THR A 807 17.98 -19.46 12.45
N ALA A 808 17.61 -20.72 12.21
CA ALA A 808 16.51 -21.36 12.94
C ALA A 808 16.75 -21.18 14.45
N PRO A 809 15.69 -20.88 15.24
CA PRO A 809 15.85 -20.63 16.67
C PRO A 809 16.48 -21.86 17.34
N ASP A 810 17.46 -21.62 18.21
CA ASP A 810 18.27 -22.67 18.85
C ASP A 810 17.38 -23.80 19.37
N ALA A 811 17.56 -24.99 18.81
CA ALA A 811 16.78 -26.17 19.18
C ALA A 811 17.05 -26.52 20.64
N VAL A 812 16.12 -26.16 21.52
CA VAL A 812 16.20 -26.41 22.96
C VAL A 812 16.52 -27.88 23.19
N GLU A 813 17.70 -28.17 23.74
CA GLU A 813 18.20 -29.54 23.89
C GLU A 813 17.19 -30.39 24.67
N ALA A 814 16.56 -31.34 23.98
CA ALA A 814 15.66 -32.29 24.60
C ALA A 814 16.47 -33.13 25.61
N PRO A 815 16.03 -33.22 26.89
CA PRO A 815 16.79 -33.95 27.91
C PRO A 815 16.92 -35.42 27.50
N ALA A 816 18.16 -35.92 27.47
CA ALA A 816 18.50 -37.22 26.90
C ALA A 816 17.71 -38.37 27.56
N GLY A 817 16.76 -38.94 26.82
CA GLY A 817 16.06 -40.16 27.18
C GLY A 817 16.89 -41.41 26.92
N GLU A 818 16.78 -42.42 27.79
CA GLU A 818 17.45 -43.69 27.61
C GLU A 818 16.91 -44.45 26.37
N PRO A 819 17.76 -45.19 25.63
CA PRO A 819 17.35 -45.90 24.43
C PRO A 819 16.43 -47.08 24.77
N VAL A 820 15.35 -47.24 23.99
CA VAL A 820 14.44 -48.39 24.07
C VAL A 820 14.75 -49.34 22.92
N ASP A 821 15.14 -50.57 23.24
CA ASP A 821 15.38 -51.63 22.25
C ASP A 821 14.12 -51.96 21.43
N VAL A 822 14.27 -52.05 20.11
CA VAL A 822 13.24 -52.57 19.20
C VAL A 822 13.80 -53.82 18.51
N ALA A 823 13.16 -54.96 18.76
CA ALA A 823 13.67 -56.27 18.36
C ALA A 823 13.48 -56.59 16.86
N GLU A 824 14.34 -57.47 16.34
CA GLU A 824 14.36 -57.91 14.95
C GLU A 824 13.08 -58.67 14.52
N ALA A 825 12.70 -58.53 13.26
CA ALA A 825 11.82 -59.45 12.54
C ALA A 825 12.43 -59.80 11.18
N THR A 826 12.45 -61.08 10.80
CA THR A 826 13.39 -61.61 9.79
C THR A 826 12.78 -61.90 8.42
N THR A 827 13.52 -61.47 7.38
CA THR A 827 13.69 -62.05 6.04
C THR A 827 12.60 -62.95 5.43
N ALA A 828 12.13 -62.56 4.24
CA ALA A 828 11.77 -63.48 3.17
C ALA A 828 12.34 -62.94 1.84
N ALA A 829 12.98 -63.78 1.02
CA ALA A 829 13.71 -63.36 -0.17
C ALA A 829 12.93 -63.63 -1.47
N GLY A 830 13.13 -62.79 -2.49
CA GLY A 830 12.52 -62.92 -3.82
C GLY A 830 13.19 -62.03 -4.87
N GLU A 831 14.11 -62.62 -5.62
CA GLU A 831 14.81 -62.04 -6.79
C GLU A 831 14.41 -62.84 -8.07
N PRO A 832 14.74 -62.43 -9.32
CA PRO A 832 15.39 -61.18 -9.74
C PRO A 832 14.73 -60.50 -10.98
N ALA A 833 15.22 -59.30 -11.37
CA ALA A 833 15.68 -58.93 -12.74
C ALA A 833 15.82 -57.41 -12.94
N GLY A 834 16.72 -56.96 -13.84
CA GLY A 834 16.52 -55.69 -14.58
C GLY A 834 17.54 -54.55 -14.50
N SER A 835 18.86 -54.84 -14.46
CA SER A 835 19.99 -53.95 -14.83
C SER A 835 19.83 -52.41 -14.85
N ALA A 836 20.63 -51.76 -14.00
CA ALA A 836 20.92 -50.33 -13.92
C ALA A 836 21.22 -49.57 -15.23
N ALA A 837 21.07 -48.24 -15.14
CA ALA A 837 21.87 -47.23 -15.84
C ALA A 837 22.42 -46.25 -14.78
N GLU A 838 23.63 -45.73 -14.98
CA GLU A 838 24.42 -45.00 -13.98
C GLU A 838 24.71 -43.55 -14.46
N GLU A 839 25.00 -42.64 -13.54
CA GLU A 839 25.37 -41.25 -13.84
C GLU A 839 26.77 -41.12 -14.47
N VAL A 840 27.12 -39.93 -14.99
CA VAL A 840 28.37 -39.19 -14.70
C VAL A 840 28.43 -37.90 -15.54
N ALA A 841 28.96 -36.81 -14.96
CA ALA A 841 29.20 -35.51 -15.63
C ALA A 841 30.43 -35.56 -16.59
N PRO A 842 30.80 -34.48 -17.33
CA PRO A 842 31.83 -33.60 -16.74
C PRO A 842 31.93 -32.12 -17.24
N ALA A 843 32.67 -31.35 -16.45
CA ALA A 843 33.65 -30.28 -16.72
C ALA A 843 33.77 -29.54 -18.09
N VAL A 844 34.16 -28.25 -17.96
CA VAL A 844 34.56 -27.30 -19.02
C VAL A 844 36.02 -27.50 -19.48
N ALA A 845 36.31 -27.33 -20.78
CA ALA A 845 37.67 -27.04 -21.29
C ALA A 845 37.64 -26.27 -22.63
N THR A 846 38.67 -25.45 -22.87
CA THR A 846 38.86 -24.58 -24.06
C THR A 846 39.59 -25.28 -25.22
N GLY A 847 39.27 -24.95 -26.47
CA GLY A 847 40.05 -25.35 -27.65
C GLY A 847 39.63 -24.63 -28.93
N SER A 848 40.57 -24.34 -29.85
CA SER A 848 40.36 -23.59 -31.10
C SER A 848 41.16 -24.21 -32.27
N VAL A 849 41.04 -23.62 -33.49
CA VAL A 849 41.87 -23.81 -34.70
C VAL A 849 41.41 -24.86 -35.75
N GLU A 850 40.95 -24.33 -36.91
CA GLU A 850 41.18 -24.70 -38.34
C GLU A 850 41.00 -26.15 -38.90
N VAL A 851 40.83 -26.41 -40.22
CA VAL A 851 40.11 -25.75 -41.35
C VAL A 851 40.15 -26.66 -42.64
N LEU A 852 39.24 -26.45 -43.62
CA LEU A 852 39.27 -26.96 -45.04
C LEU A 852 39.12 -28.50 -45.30
N PRO A 853 38.88 -28.96 -46.56
CA PRO A 853 38.05 -28.41 -47.66
C PRO A 853 37.19 -29.46 -48.43
N ALA A 854 36.27 -29.00 -49.31
CA ALA A 854 36.08 -29.49 -50.70
C ALA A 854 34.91 -28.77 -51.43
N ASP A 855 35.24 -27.97 -52.45
CA ASP A 855 34.80 -27.98 -53.88
C ASP A 855 33.38 -28.48 -54.27
N ASP A 856 32.71 -28.00 -55.33
CA ASP A 856 33.13 -27.19 -56.49
C ASP A 856 31.96 -26.32 -57.07
N ALA A 857 32.21 -25.47 -58.08
CA ALA A 857 31.27 -24.45 -58.64
C ALA A 857 30.96 -24.66 -60.15
N PRO A 858 30.60 -23.66 -61.01
CA PRO A 858 29.86 -22.39 -60.87
C PRO A 858 28.71 -22.20 -61.92
N GLY A 859 28.08 -21.01 -62.00
CA GLY A 859 27.18 -20.61 -63.11
C GLY A 859 26.93 -19.09 -63.23
N GLU A 860 27.07 -18.54 -64.44
CA GLU A 860 26.91 -17.12 -64.86
C GLU A 860 25.47 -16.79 -65.32
N ALA A 861 25.00 -15.57 -65.65
CA ALA A 861 25.22 -14.16 -65.26
C ALA A 861 24.22 -13.26 -66.05
N SER A 862 24.16 -11.92 -65.82
CA SER A 862 23.49 -10.88 -66.67
C SER A 862 21.93 -10.87 -66.72
N THR A 863 21.15 -9.80 -67.00
CA THR A 863 21.39 -8.32 -67.11
C THR A 863 20.06 -7.52 -67.05
N GLU A 864 20.12 -6.31 -66.45
CA GLU A 864 19.47 -5.02 -66.83
C GLU A 864 17.94 -4.74 -67.00
N GLN A 865 17.55 -3.58 -66.42
CA GLN A 865 16.69 -2.47 -66.92
C GLN A 865 15.14 -2.56 -67.09
N ALA A 866 14.44 -1.93 -66.11
CA ALA A 866 13.76 -0.61 -66.21
C ALA A 866 12.33 -0.37 -66.82
N ALA A 867 11.70 0.68 -66.25
CA ALA A 867 10.74 1.67 -66.81
C ALA A 867 9.20 1.44 -66.81
N GLU A 868 8.50 2.41 -66.16
CA GLU A 868 7.27 3.14 -66.58
C GLU A 868 5.94 2.39 -66.91
N ALA A 869 4.73 3.00 -66.92
CA ALA A 869 4.11 4.12 -66.19
C ALA A 869 2.59 4.21 -66.58
N ALA A 870 1.79 5.03 -65.89
CA ALA A 870 0.43 5.49 -66.29
C ALA A 870 -0.71 4.41 -66.33
N THR A 871 -2.02 4.68 -66.18
CA THR A 871 -2.84 5.89 -65.84
C THR A 871 -4.20 5.43 -65.24
N PRO A 872 -5.02 6.31 -64.63
CA PRO A 872 -6.27 5.94 -63.92
C PRO A 872 -7.55 6.19 -64.76
N GLU A 873 -8.71 5.79 -64.23
CA GLU A 873 -9.97 6.56 -64.36
C GLU A 873 -10.99 6.18 -63.26
N ALA A 874 -12.10 6.93 -63.13
CA ALA A 874 -13.12 6.79 -62.09
C ALA A 874 -14.52 7.06 -62.65
N ASP A 875 -15.58 6.53 -62.02
CA ASP A 875 -16.96 6.96 -62.29
C ASP A 875 -17.94 6.60 -61.14
N ALA A 876 -19.10 7.27 -61.05
CA ALA A 876 -20.10 7.05 -59.98
C ALA A 876 -21.54 7.51 -60.30
N VAL A 877 -22.57 6.66 -60.06
CA VAL A 877 -24.01 7.04 -60.08
C VAL A 877 -24.90 6.24 -59.08
N ASP A 878 -25.31 6.92 -58.00
CA ASP A 878 -26.65 7.08 -57.39
C ASP A 878 -27.74 5.95 -57.30
N ARG A 879 -28.16 5.61 -56.04
CA ARG A 879 -29.54 5.38 -55.50
C ARG A 879 -30.42 4.13 -55.85
N PRO A 880 -31.54 3.84 -55.10
CA PRO A 880 -31.96 4.20 -53.71
C PRO A 880 -32.68 3.08 -52.85
N ALA A 881 -32.96 3.38 -51.55
CA ALA A 881 -34.04 2.82 -50.67
C ALA A 881 -33.88 1.36 -50.10
N GLU A 882 -34.46 0.94 -48.95
CA GLU A 882 -35.34 1.58 -47.92
C GLU A 882 -35.21 0.90 -46.49
N ARG A 883 -35.46 1.67 -45.40
CA ARG A 883 -35.91 1.32 -44.01
C ARG A 883 -35.37 0.12 -43.18
N ALA A 884 -34.94 0.40 -41.93
CA ALA A 884 -35.48 -0.19 -40.68
C ALA A 884 -35.13 0.67 -39.41
N THR A 885 -35.84 0.49 -38.29
CA THR A 885 -35.89 1.40 -37.10
C THR A 885 -35.04 1.01 -35.87
N PRO A 886 -34.70 1.96 -34.96
CA PRO A 886 -33.99 1.72 -33.68
C PRO A 886 -34.93 1.49 -32.46
N PRO A 887 -34.41 1.04 -31.29
CA PRO A 887 -35.18 0.78 -30.08
C PRO A 887 -35.45 2.00 -29.17
N VAL A 888 -36.35 1.80 -28.19
CA VAL A 888 -37.11 2.83 -27.44
C VAL A 888 -36.60 3.07 -26.00
N ARG A 889 -36.65 4.32 -25.52
CA ARG A 889 -36.58 4.66 -24.06
C ARG A 889 -37.97 4.54 -23.40
N PRO A 890 -38.09 3.98 -22.18
CA PRO A 890 -39.33 4.04 -21.40
C PRO A 890 -39.48 5.38 -20.65
N THR A 891 -40.73 5.82 -20.47
CA THR A 891 -41.14 6.86 -19.50
C THR A 891 -42.51 6.50 -18.92
N ARG A 892 -42.78 6.91 -17.68
CA ARG A 892 -44.13 6.94 -17.06
C ARG A 892 -44.22 8.11 -16.07
N ALA A 893 -45.44 8.54 -15.78
CA ALA A 893 -45.74 9.76 -15.01
C ALA A 893 -47.06 9.62 -14.21
N GLY A 894 -47.31 10.60 -13.34
CA GLY A 894 -48.44 10.67 -12.39
C GLY A 894 -47.93 10.72 -10.94
N ASP A 895 -48.35 11.62 -10.06
CA ASP A 895 -49.36 12.69 -10.16
C ASP A 895 -48.95 13.95 -9.36
N ALA A 896 -49.69 15.06 -9.55
CA ALA A 896 -49.60 16.28 -8.75
C ALA A 896 -50.95 16.56 -8.03
N PRO A 897 -51.00 17.48 -7.05
CA PRO A 897 -51.62 18.76 -7.41
C PRO A 897 -51.10 20.03 -6.69
N ALA A 898 -50.96 21.09 -7.49
CA ALA A 898 -51.30 22.50 -7.26
C ALA A 898 -51.17 23.19 -5.87
N GLY A 899 -50.45 24.32 -5.87
CA GLY A 899 -50.61 25.43 -4.92
C GLY A 899 -49.93 26.71 -5.44
N GLN A 900 -50.69 27.79 -5.69
CA GLN A 900 -50.17 29.05 -6.24
C GLN A 900 -50.13 30.17 -5.18
N ALA A 901 -49.06 30.98 -5.16
CA ALA A 901 -49.12 32.42 -4.84
C ALA A 901 -47.79 33.12 -5.20
N ASP A 902 -47.91 34.33 -5.75
CA ASP A 902 -46.89 35.29 -6.19
C ASP A 902 -47.57 36.69 -6.12
N PRO A 903 -46.93 37.88 -6.27
CA PRO A 903 -45.52 38.28 -6.10
C PRO A 903 -45.36 39.58 -5.25
N ALA A 904 -44.12 40.07 -5.09
CA ALA A 904 -43.72 41.50 -4.99
C ALA A 904 -42.18 41.57 -5.11
N GLU A 905 -41.52 42.23 -6.07
CA GLU A 905 -41.47 43.67 -6.40
C GLU A 905 -40.99 44.60 -5.26
N GLU A 906 -39.71 45.02 -5.31
CA GLU A 906 -39.35 46.44 -5.43
C GLU A 906 -37.92 46.63 -6.01
N GLN A 907 -37.51 47.87 -6.31
CA GLN A 907 -36.34 48.20 -7.13
C GLN A 907 -35.32 49.12 -6.43
N SER A 908 -34.16 49.30 -7.09
CA SER A 908 -33.11 50.31 -6.84
C SER A 908 -32.19 50.09 -5.61
N GLY A 909 -30.95 50.58 -5.61
CA GLY A 909 -30.25 51.36 -6.64
C GLY A 909 -28.74 51.37 -6.44
N ALA A 910 -27.99 51.92 -7.40
CA ALA A 910 -26.54 52.07 -7.31
C ALA A 910 -26.13 53.42 -6.70
N ASP A 911 -24.98 53.46 -6.01
CA ASP A 911 -23.86 54.30 -6.47
C ASP A 911 -22.54 53.98 -5.75
N ALA A 912 -21.42 54.40 -6.35
CA ALA A 912 -20.09 54.40 -5.72
C ALA A 912 -19.73 55.79 -5.14
N PRO A 913 -18.62 55.94 -4.39
CA PRO A 913 -17.52 56.70 -5.00
C PRO A 913 -16.07 56.33 -4.57
N GLN A 914 -15.12 56.85 -5.34
CA GLN A 914 -13.66 56.95 -5.14
C GLN A 914 -13.22 58.35 -5.66
N PRO A 915 -11.94 58.80 -5.55
CA PRO A 915 -10.92 58.61 -4.49
C PRO A 915 -10.12 59.93 -4.16
N GLY A 916 -9.13 59.84 -3.25
CA GLY A 916 -7.97 60.76 -3.15
C GLY A 916 -8.07 61.97 -2.19
N ALA A 917 -6.98 62.69 -1.84
CA ALA A 917 -5.53 62.46 -1.98
C ALA A 917 -4.71 63.48 -1.13
N THR A 918 -3.42 63.19 -0.84
CA THR A 918 -2.37 64.08 -0.23
C THR A 918 -2.66 64.60 1.21
N GLU A 919 -1.70 64.96 2.09
CA GLU A 919 -0.27 65.35 1.97
C GLU A 919 0.57 64.95 3.24
N GLN A 920 1.86 65.32 3.38
CA GLN A 920 2.86 64.82 4.36
C GLN A 920 3.63 65.94 5.14
N PRO A 921 4.63 65.66 6.03
CA PRO A 921 4.72 64.71 7.16
C PRO A 921 4.91 65.48 8.51
N PRO A 922 6.09 65.80 9.14
CA PRO A 922 7.46 65.23 9.24
C PRO A 922 8.00 64.93 10.69
N ALA A 923 9.03 64.06 10.80
CA ALA A 923 10.08 63.98 11.87
C ALA A 923 9.70 63.69 13.36
N SER A 924 10.52 63.06 14.22
CA SER A 924 11.76 62.24 14.08
C SER A 924 12.04 61.41 15.37
N ASP A 925 13.09 60.57 15.33
CA ASP A 925 13.89 60.00 16.45
C ASP A 925 13.26 58.87 17.32
N GLU A 926 13.74 57.63 17.19
CA GLU A 926 14.80 56.94 17.99
C GLU A 926 14.31 56.45 19.38
N ARG A 927 14.18 55.14 19.65
CA ARG A 927 15.19 54.06 19.54
C ARG A 927 14.59 52.67 19.47
#